data_AF-A0A378HYL5-F1
#
_entry.id   AF-A0A378HYL5-F1
#
_cell.length_a   1.000
_cell.length_b   1.000
_cell.length_c   1.000
_cell.angle_alpha   90.00
_cell.angle_beta   90.00
_cell.angle_gamma   90.00
#
_symmetry.space_group_name_H-M   'P 1'
#
loop_
_entity.id
_entity.type
_entity.pdbx_description
1 polymer ?
#
loop_
_entity_poly.entity_id
_entity_poly.type
_entity_poly.pdbx_seq_one_letter_code
_entity_poly.pdbx_strand_id
1 'polypeptide(L)'
;MKVNNLVINNAEAASSIWMEFTDRYKACLPPSELSNKKGTEYIPEPSDKEAAMSPVLIPSENYSPEVRHLVNNREVKMSRNLQRLKLLEEALETRNWDADILKNEGYIYEAMTLFNSGKISQQQMYTLLDRYQLIHDKASNYQISQTYDILNEEGSFTEQAEKTLLPAISKFINTDEHKESFRLLIKTLPASEQIFYTSSTGKNVPSSKEFFSSILLEADVLYLTKNNEFLFLSAGAYDAANIAAYGVNEYIRFMRKLGELNVGDIEEGIKFHARYGATSYPGSPSYKVHGNETTTAMEATEHDKFHSSIMSRVPNNILYAFEHMKTIARTSLNMRWSKEIWEWTDLPIELFIYMERLKLVQPLIDRFNKKNDGVKNKEDIVDFSEENKSEIDALGPVISPYFGSLYYMSLNYPDDLRKTFSKPSNELTDKELTEIFCHIITFGFNYAKDNMKGSYLFTYINNITLLGAIVLLDMFFNADKWKEFHIDPQYLLGKSLEENSSPLKYCLDLIKEIEPIIRDDDPKIKALTTYLFLKLACKDNKNIEKHLSQIKELHDLMLANQDTLKNFTFSKISKSSKENNNLVILTFNKENCLHWNINKFKEMISKLNTSNARQLPSLNTLGLREGSFFKNGNVINSNSEKSSSNFTERDRNKINFEGNNQSLRTHLSSSTGSPSANGMFAPLETLSSLLDKHINSNYGSHLAEKKKLNTITNHLKKLDLSQGEHMEEFEQCYRKAYDHLKTLIVTRSKTSNKVNEFEVTKDILSLFFSVLENTDRNHELMRERSNIKTLTYYDIEKVQQPSFTS
;
A
#
# COMPACT_ATOMS: atom_id res chain seq x y z
N MET A 1 14.33 3.18 -27.20
CA MET A 1 15.37 2.55 -26.38
C MET A 1 15.36 1.08 -26.73
N LYS A 2 16.46 0.55 -27.30
CA LYS A 2 16.74 -0.85 -27.01
C LYS A 2 17.03 -0.81 -25.52
N VAL A 3 16.04 -1.18 -24.73
CA VAL A 3 16.27 -1.78 -23.42
C VAL A 3 17.56 -2.62 -23.62
N ASN A 4 18.39 -2.88 -22.62
CA ASN A 4 18.78 -4.30 -22.54
C ASN A 4 17.47 -5.02 -22.16
N ASN A 5 16.53 -5.00 -23.12
CA ASN A 5 15.55 -6.00 -23.46
C ASN A 5 16.56 -7.08 -23.38
N LEU A 6 16.42 -7.90 -22.36
CA LEU A 6 17.15 -9.11 -22.37
C LEU A 6 16.69 -9.73 -23.69
N VAL A 7 17.41 -9.43 -24.78
CA VAL A 7 16.95 -9.70 -26.13
C VAL A 7 17.48 -11.08 -26.24
N ILE A 8 16.63 -11.97 -25.78
CA ILE A 8 16.91 -13.37 -25.81
C ILE A 8 16.76 -13.70 -27.29
N ASN A 9 17.90 -13.79 -27.98
CA ASN A 9 17.91 -13.97 -29.43
C ASN A 9 17.73 -15.44 -29.82
N ASN A 10 17.87 -16.37 -28.86
CA ASN A 10 17.79 -17.80 -29.10
C ASN A 10 17.51 -18.58 -27.80
N ALA A 11 17.21 -19.87 -27.94
CA ALA A 11 16.86 -20.75 -26.83
C ALA A 11 18.01 -21.02 -25.85
N GLU A 12 19.27 -21.01 -26.32
CA GLU A 12 20.45 -21.22 -25.47
C GLU A 12 20.62 -20.05 -24.49
N ALA A 13 20.52 -18.83 -24.99
CA ALA A 13 20.52 -17.62 -24.16
C ALA A 13 19.36 -17.66 -23.15
N ALA A 14 18.16 -18.05 -23.60
CA ALA A 14 16.99 -18.18 -22.72
C ALA A 14 17.25 -19.15 -21.58
N SER A 15 17.82 -20.32 -21.89
CA SER A 15 18.15 -21.35 -20.91
C SER A 15 19.22 -20.87 -19.94
N SER A 16 20.28 -20.22 -20.41
CA SER A 16 21.33 -19.64 -19.56
C SER A 16 20.76 -18.60 -18.59
N ILE A 17 19.91 -17.69 -19.09
CA ILE A 17 19.23 -16.67 -18.28
C ILE A 17 18.31 -17.29 -17.25
N TRP A 18 17.54 -18.32 -17.64
CA TRP A 18 16.65 -19.00 -16.72
C TRP A 18 17.44 -19.73 -15.61
N MET A 19 18.56 -20.36 -15.95
CA MET A 19 19.46 -20.97 -14.98
C MET A 19 20.03 -19.92 -14.02
N GLU A 20 20.58 -18.82 -14.53
CA GLU A 20 21.07 -17.69 -13.72
C GLU A 20 19.99 -17.19 -12.75
N PHE A 21 18.78 -16.98 -13.25
CA PHE A 21 17.63 -16.58 -12.45
C PHE A 21 17.33 -17.61 -11.33
N THR A 22 17.21 -18.89 -11.66
CA THR A 22 16.90 -19.92 -10.65
C THR A 22 18.01 -20.06 -9.61
N ASP A 23 19.28 -19.98 -10.01
CA ASP A 23 20.42 -20.10 -9.10
C ASP A 23 20.55 -18.89 -8.16
N ARG A 24 20.27 -17.67 -8.65
CA ARG A 24 20.19 -16.46 -7.82
C ARG A 24 19.25 -16.65 -6.63
N TYR A 25 18.08 -17.24 -6.87
CA TYR A 25 17.07 -17.41 -5.83
C TYR A 25 17.24 -18.67 -4.97
N LYS A 26 18.03 -19.65 -5.40
CA LYS A 26 18.51 -20.72 -4.49
C LYS A 26 19.41 -20.15 -3.40
N ALA A 27 20.17 -19.08 -3.67
CA ALA A 27 20.99 -18.41 -2.67
C ALA A 27 20.16 -17.64 -1.61
N CYS A 28 18.88 -17.41 -1.88
CA CYS A 28 17.93 -16.77 -0.95
C CYS A 28 17.36 -17.77 0.08
N LEU A 29 17.71 -19.05 -0.06
CA LEU A 29 17.43 -20.06 0.95
C LEU A 29 18.37 -19.83 2.14
N PRO A 30 17.91 -20.04 3.38
CA PRO A 30 18.72 -19.83 4.56
C PRO A 30 20.07 -20.53 4.40
N PRO A 31 21.21 -19.85 4.67
CA PRO A 31 22.52 -20.43 4.48
C PRO A 31 22.57 -21.77 5.20
N SER A 32 23.18 -22.74 4.53
CA SER A 32 23.30 -24.12 4.99
C SER A 32 24.23 -24.26 6.20
N GLU A 33 24.01 -23.50 7.27
CA GLU A 33 24.63 -23.72 8.59
C GLU A 33 24.28 -25.11 9.17
N LEU A 34 23.41 -25.86 8.48
CA LEU A 34 23.13 -27.28 8.69
C LEU A 34 23.80 -28.24 7.66
N SER A 35 24.69 -27.75 6.79
CA SER A 35 25.39 -28.51 5.73
C SER A 35 26.20 -29.72 6.21
N ASN A 36 26.38 -29.89 7.52
CA ASN A 36 26.97 -31.11 8.09
C ASN A 36 26.00 -32.30 8.19
N LYS A 37 24.70 -32.12 7.91
CA LYS A 37 23.80 -33.25 7.66
C LYS A 37 23.53 -33.29 6.17
N LYS A 38 24.20 -34.21 5.45
CA LYS A 38 23.73 -34.65 4.13
C LYS A 38 22.24 -34.90 4.28
N GLY A 39 21.40 -34.09 3.63
CA GLY A 39 19.98 -34.37 3.54
C GLY A 39 19.87 -35.74 2.91
N THR A 40 19.62 -36.76 3.73
CA THR A 40 19.27 -38.07 3.22
C THR A 40 18.01 -37.84 2.43
N GLU A 41 18.05 -38.12 1.13
CA GLU A 41 16.89 -38.14 0.25
C GLU A 41 15.78 -38.88 1.02
N TYR A 42 14.80 -38.13 1.51
CA TYR A 42 13.72 -38.71 2.31
C TYR A 42 12.84 -39.46 1.31
N ILE A 43 13.17 -40.72 1.11
CA ILE A 43 12.32 -41.67 0.39
C ILE A 43 11.40 -42.24 1.46
N PRO A 44 10.09 -41.93 1.45
CA PRO A 44 9.17 -42.53 2.39
C PRO A 44 9.27 -44.06 2.25
N GLU A 45 9.67 -44.75 3.32
CA GLU A 45 9.64 -46.20 3.31
C GLU A 45 8.19 -46.66 3.05
N PRO A 46 7.98 -47.60 2.11
CA PRO A 46 6.64 -48.09 1.81
C PRO A 46 6.08 -48.80 3.05
N SER A 47 5.25 -48.09 3.82
CA SER A 47 4.54 -48.68 4.95
C SER A 47 3.38 -49.53 4.45
N ASP A 48 3.03 -50.55 5.24
CA ASP A 48 1.90 -51.45 5.00
C ASP A 48 0.63 -50.73 4.51
N LYS A 49 -0.03 -51.40 3.55
CA LYS A 49 -0.96 -50.87 2.53
C LYS A 49 -2.15 -50.01 3.00
N GLU A 50 -2.39 -49.86 4.29
CA GLU A 50 -3.50 -49.07 4.85
C GLU A 50 -3.07 -47.76 5.53
N ALA A 51 -1.84 -47.66 6.07
CA ALA A 51 -1.32 -46.42 6.66
C ALA A 51 -0.93 -45.37 5.60
N ALA A 52 -0.85 -45.77 4.33
CA ALA A 52 -0.36 -44.94 3.22
C ALA A 52 -1.38 -43.92 2.67
N MET A 53 -2.62 -43.88 3.16
CA MET A 53 -3.67 -43.02 2.59
C MET A 53 -3.84 -41.65 3.26
N SER A 54 -3.40 -41.46 4.51
CA SER A 54 -3.54 -40.18 5.22
C SER A 54 -2.26 -39.34 5.14
N PRO A 55 -2.35 -38.03 4.87
CA PRO A 55 -1.20 -37.13 4.96
C PRO A 55 -0.59 -37.17 6.37
N VAL A 56 0.73 -37.32 6.45
CA VAL A 56 1.47 -37.40 7.72
C VAL A 56 2.28 -36.14 7.96
N LEU A 57 2.45 -35.76 9.23
CA LEU A 57 3.36 -34.70 9.61
C LEU A 57 4.80 -35.15 9.36
N ILE A 58 5.57 -34.36 8.63
CA ILE A 58 7.00 -34.63 8.43
C ILE A 58 7.80 -33.71 9.36
N PRO A 59 8.72 -34.25 10.17
CA PRO A 59 9.57 -33.45 11.04
C PRO A 59 10.40 -32.42 10.26
N SER A 60 10.53 -31.21 10.80
CA SER A 60 11.18 -30.07 10.11
C SER A 60 12.63 -30.31 9.70
N GLU A 61 13.34 -31.20 10.39
CA GLU A 61 14.71 -31.62 10.08
C GLU A 61 14.82 -32.35 8.74
N ASN A 62 13.72 -32.95 8.27
CA ASN A 62 13.64 -33.70 7.02
C ASN A 62 13.17 -32.84 5.82
N TYR A 63 12.96 -31.54 6.04
CA TYR A 63 12.62 -30.61 4.96
C TYR A 63 13.86 -30.29 4.12
N SER A 64 13.69 -30.27 2.79
CA SER A 64 14.64 -29.66 1.88
C SER A 64 14.79 -28.16 2.17
N PRO A 65 15.90 -27.51 1.80
CA PRO A 65 16.07 -26.06 1.95
C PRO A 65 14.89 -25.24 1.38
N GLU A 66 14.38 -25.64 0.22
CA GLU A 66 13.25 -25.01 -0.47
C GLU A 66 11.94 -25.17 0.32
N VAL A 67 11.69 -26.36 0.89
CA VAL A 67 10.53 -26.58 1.76
C VAL A 67 10.67 -25.77 3.04
N ARG A 68 11.84 -25.74 3.69
CA ARG A 68 12.06 -24.92 4.89
C ARG A 68 11.75 -23.45 4.65
N HIS A 69 12.20 -22.93 3.51
CA HIS A 69 11.86 -21.57 3.09
C HIS A 69 10.34 -21.40 2.95
N LEU A 70 9.67 -22.27 2.18
CA LEU A 70 8.23 -22.19 1.94
C LEU A 70 7.42 -22.28 3.24
N VAL A 71 7.71 -23.24 4.12
CA VAL A 71 6.87 -23.49 5.30
C VAL A 71 7.06 -22.47 6.42
N ASN A 72 8.10 -21.63 6.37
CA ASN A 72 8.35 -20.54 7.32
C ASN A 72 8.23 -20.97 8.81
N ASN A 73 9.00 -22.00 9.21
CA ASN A 73 8.98 -22.60 10.55
C ASN A 73 7.66 -23.27 10.96
N ARG A 74 6.77 -23.58 10.01
CA ARG A 74 5.55 -24.35 10.26
C ARG A 74 5.74 -25.82 9.91
N GLU A 75 5.04 -26.68 10.63
CA GLU A 75 4.94 -28.08 10.26
C GLU A 75 3.88 -28.27 9.17
N VAL A 76 4.19 -29.07 8.16
CA VAL A 76 3.27 -29.40 7.08
C VAL A 76 3.07 -30.90 6.97
N LYS A 77 1.90 -31.28 6.47
CA LYS A 77 1.61 -32.67 6.13
C LYS A 77 2.07 -32.99 4.72
N MET A 78 2.50 -34.22 4.50
CA MET A 78 2.93 -34.73 3.19
C MET A 78 2.27 -36.09 2.93
N SER A 79 2.02 -36.42 1.67
CA SER A 79 1.47 -37.71 1.26
C SER A 79 2.58 -38.76 1.18
N ARG A 80 2.28 -40.00 1.58
CA ARG A 80 3.17 -41.17 1.37
C ARG A 80 2.67 -42.11 0.28
N ASN A 81 1.58 -41.75 -0.40
CA ASN A 81 0.95 -42.60 -1.40
C ASN A 81 1.73 -42.55 -2.72
N LEU A 82 2.65 -43.49 -2.93
CA LEU A 82 3.51 -43.56 -4.13
C LEU A 82 2.73 -43.56 -5.45
N GLN A 83 1.56 -44.21 -5.49
CA GLN A 83 0.73 -44.22 -6.70
C GLN A 83 0.18 -42.84 -7.01
N ARG A 84 -0.32 -42.11 -6.01
CA ARG A 84 -0.84 -40.75 -6.19
C ARG A 84 0.28 -39.75 -6.52
N LEU A 85 1.45 -39.91 -5.92
CA LEU A 85 2.64 -39.11 -6.25
C LEU A 85 3.00 -39.26 -7.72
N LYS A 86 3.06 -40.51 -8.21
CA LYS A 86 3.33 -40.80 -9.62
C LYS A 86 2.25 -40.23 -10.56
N LEU A 87 0.97 -40.33 -10.21
CA LEU A 87 -0.11 -39.73 -10.99
C LEU A 87 0.00 -38.21 -11.08
N LEU A 88 0.39 -37.54 -10.00
CA LEU A 88 0.61 -36.09 -10.01
C LEU A 88 1.83 -35.71 -10.85
N GLU A 89 2.94 -36.44 -10.69
CA GLU A 89 4.16 -36.25 -11.49
C GLU A 89 3.87 -36.40 -12.99
N GLU A 90 3.21 -37.50 -13.39
CA GLU A 90 2.78 -37.74 -14.77
C GLU A 90 1.86 -36.64 -15.31
N ALA A 91 0.91 -36.16 -14.49
CA ALA A 91 0.02 -35.07 -14.89
C ALA A 91 0.80 -33.76 -15.16
N LEU A 92 1.82 -33.46 -14.37
CA LEU A 92 2.66 -32.27 -14.57
C LEU A 92 3.60 -32.44 -15.78
N GLU A 93 4.24 -33.59 -15.94
CA GLU A 93 5.12 -33.89 -17.09
C GLU A 93 4.37 -33.82 -18.42
N THR A 94 3.14 -34.33 -18.45
CA THR A 94 2.28 -34.33 -19.64
C THR A 94 1.42 -33.08 -19.78
N ARG A 95 1.58 -32.09 -18.89
CA ARG A 95 0.77 -30.85 -18.86
C ARG A 95 -0.74 -31.10 -18.78
N ASN A 96 -1.17 -32.23 -18.21
CA ASN A 96 -2.57 -32.60 -18.08
C ASN A 96 -3.20 -32.02 -16.80
N TRP A 97 -3.57 -30.74 -16.87
CA TRP A 97 -4.19 -30.02 -15.76
C TRP A 97 -5.65 -30.45 -15.44
N ASP A 98 -6.25 -31.28 -16.30
CA ASP A 98 -7.60 -31.86 -16.12
C ASP A 98 -7.58 -33.26 -15.49
N ALA A 99 -6.38 -33.78 -15.17
CA ALA A 99 -6.22 -35.08 -14.54
C ALA A 99 -6.99 -35.19 -13.22
N ASP A 100 -7.64 -36.33 -12.98
CA ASP A 100 -8.50 -36.53 -11.80
C ASP A 100 -7.76 -36.33 -10.47
N ILE A 101 -6.44 -36.53 -10.45
CA ILE A 101 -5.61 -36.29 -9.27
C ILE A 101 -5.69 -34.84 -8.79
N LEU A 102 -5.78 -33.87 -9.71
CA LEU A 102 -5.82 -32.42 -9.43
C LEU A 102 -7.20 -31.92 -9.00
N LYS A 103 -8.25 -32.75 -9.11
CA LYS A 103 -9.63 -32.39 -8.70
C LYS A 103 -9.88 -32.59 -7.20
N ASN A 104 -8.97 -33.26 -6.50
CA ASN A 104 -9.11 -33.60 -5.08
C ASN A 104 -8.22 -32.70 -4.21
N GLU A 105 -8.74 -32.15 -3.09
CA GLU A 105 -7.96 -31.27 -2.20
C GLU A 105 -6.62 -31.88 -1.72
N GLY A 106 -6.51 -33.22 -1.75
CA GLY A 106 -5.34 -33.98 -1.36
C GLY A 106 -4.09 -33.75 -2.21
N TYR A 107 -4.22 -33.32 -3.48
CA TYR A 107 -3.08 -33.19 -4.40
C TYR A 107 -1.97 -32.30 -3.86
N ILE A 108 -2.30 -31.34 -2.98
CA ILE A 108 -1.31 -30.42 -2.42
C ILE A 108 -0.39 -31.09 -1.37
N TYR A 109 -0.84 -32.18 -0.74
CA TYR A 109 0.03 -33.02 0.11
C TYR A 109 0.97 -33.87 -0.75
N GLU A 110 0.50 -34.35 -1.91
CA GLU A 110 1.34 -35.00 -2.91
C GLU A 110 2.38 -34.01 -3.47
N ALA A 111 1.95 -32.80 -3.85
CA ALA A 111 2.82 -31.74 -4.36
C ALA A 111 3.93 -31.37 -3.37
N MET A 112 3.59 -31.18 -2.08
CA MET A 112 4.57 -30.90 -1.04
C MET A 112 5.62 -32.01 -0.90
N THR A 113 5.21 -33.27 -1.09
CA THR A 113 6.14 -34.41 -1.05
C THR A 113 7.09 -34.41 -2.24
N LEU A 114 6.56 -34.20 -3.46
CA LEU A 114 7.35 -34.10 -4.69
C LEU A 114 8.30 -32.88 -4.65
N PHE A 115 7.88 -31.78 -4.03
CA PHE A 115 8.71 -30.59 -3.86
C PHE A 115 9.85 -30.86 -2.87
N ASN A 116 9.56 -31.54 -1.76
CA ASN A 116 10.58 -31.93 -0.77
C ASN A 116 11.64 -32.87 -1.35
N SER A 117 11.27 -33.74 -2.30
CA SER A 117 12.20 -34.64 -2.98
C SER A 117 12.86 -34.04 -4.23
N GLY A 118 12.58 -32.77 -4.56
CA GLY A 118 13.12 -32.10 -5.73
C GLY A 118 12.59 -32.61 -7.07
N LYS A 119 11.48 -33.36 -7.08
CA LYS A 119 10.83 -33.88 -8.29
C LYS A 119 10.02 -32.84 -9.05
N ILE A 120 9.49 -31.85 -8.33
CA ILE A 120 8.88 -30.67 -8.93
C ILE A 120 9.64 -29.42 -8.52
N SER A 121 9.69 -28.45 -9.42
CA SER A 121 10.30 -27.15 -9.19
C SER A 121 9.49 -26.28 -8.22
N GLN A 122 10.11 -25.22 -7.70
CA GLN A 122 9.45 -24.21 -6.89
C GLN A 122 8.28 -23.55 -7.63
N GLN A 123 8.44 -23.26 -8.92
CA GLN A 123 7.38 -22.71 -9.76
C GLN A 123 6.18 -23.65 -9.84
N GLN A 124 6.40 -24.94 -10.09
CA GLN A 124 5.33 -25.95 -10.09
C GLN A 124 4.60 -26.02 -8.76
N MET A 125 5.32 -26.00 -7.64
CA MET A 125 4.71 -25.97 -6.31
C MET A 125 3.85 -24.70 -6.11
N TYR A 126 4.33 -23.55 -6.58
CA TYR A 126 3.63 -22.27 -6.49
C TYR A 126 2.37 -22.23 -7.36
N THR A 127 2.42 -22.75 -8.59
CA THR A 127 1.24 -22.89 -9.46
C THR A 127 0.18 -23.79 -8.82
N LEU A 128 0.61 -24.89 -8.19
CA LEU A 128 -0.29 -25.80 -7.46
C LEU A 128 -0.93 -25.13 -6.24
N LEU A 129 -0.18 -24.31 -5.49
CA LEU A 129 -0.72 -23.52 -4.37
C LEU A 129 -1.73 -22.47 -4.83
N ASP A 130 -1.43 -21.71 -5.89
CA ASP A 130 -2.34 -20.69 -6.43
C ASP A 130 -3.66 -21.32 -6.89
N ARG A 131 -3.59 -22.46 -7.62
CA ARG A 131 -4.78 -23.22 -8.04
C ARG A 131 -5.53 -23.79 -6.85
N TYR A 132 -4.84 -24.25 -5.81
CA TYR A 132 -5.46 -24.74 -4.58
C TYR A 132 -6.25 -23.62 -3.89
N GLN A 133 -5.66 -22.43 -3.75
CA GLN A 133 -6.32 -21.26 -3.15
C GLN A 133 -7.58 -20.86 -3.93
N LEU A 134 -7.52 -20.89 -5.27
CA LEU A 134 -8.69 -20.61 -6.10
C LEU A 134 -9.81 -21.64 -5.92
N ILE A 135 -9.50 -22.94 -6.01
CA ILE A 135 -10.52 -24.00 -5.99
C ILE A 135 -11.12 -24.20 -4.59
N HIS A 136 -10.31 -24.07 -3.53
CA HIS A 136 -10.70 -24.47 -2.17
C HIS A 136 -11.04 -23.29 -1.24
N ASP A 137 -10.95 -22.04 -1.70
CA ASP A 137 -11.52 -20.89 -0.99
C ASP A 137 -13.05 -20.88 -1.12
N LYS A 138 -13.71 -21.64 -0.22
CA LYS A 138 -15.18 -21.77 -0.17
C LYS A 138 -15.92 -20.45 -0.02
N ALA A 139 -15.28 -19.41 0.54
CA ALA A 139 -15.93 -18.12 0.72
C ALA A 139 -16.10 -17.41 -0.63
N SER A 140 -15.10 -17.54 -1.51
CA SER A 140 -15.00 -16.86 -2.79
C SER A 140 -15.84 -17.48 -3.93
N ASN A 141 -16.02 -18.80 -3.91
CA ASN A 141 -16.70 -19.57 -4.97
C ASN A 141 -16.06 -19.42 -6.37
N TYR A 142 -14.74 -19.21 -6.43
CA TYR A 142 -14.02 -19.26 -7.70
C TYR A 142 -14.02 -20.68 -8.26
N GLN A 143 -13.99 -20.79 -9.59
CA GLN A 143 -13.85 -22.05 -10.31
C GLN A 143 -12.91 -21.83 -11.48
N ILE A 144 -11.93 -22.72 -11.67
CA ILE A 144 -11.09 -22.67 -12.87
C ILE A 144 -11.97 -23.05 -14.05
N SER A 145 -12.10 -22.14 -15.01
CA SER A 145 -12.93 -22.33 -16.21
C SER A 145 -12.18 -23.16 -17.24
N GLN A 146 -10.95 -22.75 -17.56
CA GLN A 146 -10.15 -23.40 -18.59
C GLN A 146 -8.65 -23.18 -18.36
N THR A 147 -7.84 -24.16 -18.77
CA THR A 147 -6.37 -24.05 -18.84
C THR A 147 -5.94 -24.11 -20.29
N TYR A 148 -5.00 -23.24 -20.68
CA TYR A 148 -4.55 -23.06 -22.05
C TYR A 148 -3.04 -23.16 -22.13
N ASP A 149 -2.56 -23.74 -23.22
CA ASP A 149 -1.14 -23.72 -23.56
C ASP A 149 -0.74 -22.35 -24.08
N ILE A 150 0.42 -21.85 -23.63
CA ILE A 150 0.97 -20.59 -24.16
C ILE A 150 1.58 -20.81 -25.54
N LEU A 151 2.28 -21.93 -25.72
CA LEU A 151 2.97 -22.31 -26.95
C LEU A 151 2.40 -23.58 -27.57
N ASN A 152 2.37 -23.62 -28.90
CA ASN A 152 2.06 -24.82 -29.67
C ASN A 152 3.27 -25.76 -29.77
N GLU A 153 3.13 -26.88 -30.48
CA GLU A 153 4.20 -27.88 -30.64
C GLU A 153 5.43 -27.34 -31.40
N GLU A 154 5.23 -26.40 -32.32
CA GLU A 154 6.32 -25.69 -33.02
C GLU A 154 6.98 -24.62 -32.12
N GLY A 155 6.34 -24.31 -30.99
CA GLY A 155 6.77 -23.34 -30.01
C GLY A 155 6.55 -21.88 -30.39
N SER A 156 5.59 -21.64 -31.28
CA SER A 156 4.94 -20.35 -31.52
C SER A 156 3.82 -20.14 -30.49
N PHE A 157 3.37 -18.89 -30.30
CA PHE A 157 2.20 -18.64 -29.44
C PHE A 157 0.95 -19.35 -29.98
N THR A 158 0.13 -19.89 -29.09
CA THR A 158 -1.18 -20.45 -29.47
C THR A 158 -2.15 -19.32 -29.84
N GLU A 159 -3.21 -19.66 -30.59
CA GLU A 159 -4.28 -18.71 -30.92
C GLU A 159 -4.92 -18.10 -29.66
N GLN A 160 -5.09 -18.91 -28.62
CA GLN A 160 -5.64 -18.48 -27.33
C GLN A 160 -4.68 -17.53 -26.61
N ALA A 161 -3.36 -17.79 -26.66
CA ALA A 161 -2.38 -16.88 -26.10
C ALA A 161 -2.39 -15.53 -26.82
N GLU A 162 -2.46 -15.51 -28.15
CA GLU A 162 -2.53 -14.26 -28.93
C GLU A 162 -3.81 -13.46 -28.70
N LYS A 163 -4.95 -14.15 -28.57
CA LYS A 163 -6.27 -13.49 -28.42
C LYS A 163 -6.58 -13.05 -26.99
N THR A 164 -6.03 -13.74 -26.00
CA THR A 164 -6.42 -13.56 -24.60
C THR A 164 -5.24 -13.15 -23.72
N LEU A 165 -4.13 -13.90 -23.75
CA LEU A 165 -3.01 -13.67 -22.85
C LEU A 165 -2.21 -12.41 -23.22
N LEU A 166 -1.65 -12.34 -24.43
CA LEU A 166 -0.78 -11.24 -24.84
C LEU A 166 -1.47 -9.87 -24.73
N PRO A 167 -2.76 -9.71 -25.07
CA PRO A 167 -3.47 -8.45 -24.83
C PRO A 167 -3.57 -8.11 -23.34
N ALA A 168 -3.84 -9.10 -22.47
CA ALA A 168 -3.97 -8.88 -21.03
C ALA A 168 -2.65 -8.40 -20.41
N ILE A 169 -1.53 -9.02 -20.77
CA ILE A 169 -0.20 -8.66 -20.24
C ILE A 169 0.54 -7.61 -21.09
N SER A 170 -0.13 -7.01 -22.08
CA SER A 170 0.46 -6.08 -23.05
C SER A 170 1.10 -4.85 -22.41
N LYS A 171 0.68 -4.46 -21.21
CA LYS A 171 1.29 -3.34 -20.47
C LYS A 171 2.73 -3.63 -20.04
N PHE A 172 3.05 -4.90 -19.83
CA PHE A 172 4.37 -5.39 -19.40
C PHE A 172 5.16 -5.93 -20.60
N ILE A 173 4.48 -6.67 -21.48
CA ILE A 173 5.03 -7.28 -22.70
C ILE A 173 4.52 -6.48 -23.92
N ASN A 174 5.00 -5.24 -24.05
CA ASN A 174 4.53 -4.26 -25.04
C ASN A 174 5.35 -4.19 -26.34
N THR A 175 6.56 -4.77 -26.39
CA THR A 175 7.43 -4.76 -27.57
C THR A 175 7.53 -6.14 -28.20
N ASP A 176 7.87 -6.21 -29.48
CA ASP A 176 8.07 -7.51 -30.14
C ASP A 176 9.30 -8.22 -29.58
N GLU A 177 10.32 -7.49 -29.14
CA GLU A 177 11.45 -8.06 -28.40
C GLU A 177 11.03 -8.66 -27.05
N HIS A 178 10.16 -8.00 -26.29
CA HIS A 178 9.62 -8.56 -25.04
C HIS A 178 8.81 -9.82 -25.31
N LYS A 179 7.95 -9.81 -26.34
CA LYS A 179 7.15 -10.98 -26.72
C LYS A 179 8.05 -12.15 -27.12
N GLU A 180 9.06 -11.90 -27.93
CA GLU A 180 10.00 -12.94 -28.37
C GLU A 180 10.81 -13.50 -27.19
N SER A 181 11.27 -12.63 -26.29
CA SER A 181 12.01 -13.03 -25.10
C SER A 181 11.13 -13.84 -24.15
N PHE A 182 9.88 -13.42 -23.96
CA PHE A 182 8.87 -14.17 -23.21
C PHE A 182 8.64 -15.56 -23.84
N ARG A 183 8.42 -15.63 -25.17
CA ARG A 183 8.24 -16.90 -25.91
C ARG A 183 9.42 -17.85 -25.68
N LEU A 184 10.65 -17.35 -25.78
CA LEU A 184 11.85 -18.14 -25.62
C LEU A 184 12.06 -18.59 -24.16
N LEU A 185 11.73 -17.75 -23.18
CA LEU A 185 11.74 -18.15 -21.76
C LEU A 185 10.70 -19.21 -21.46
N ILE A 186 9.47 -19.10 -22.00
CA ILE A 186 8.44 -20.13 -21.83
C ILE A 186 8.94 -21.49 -22.34
N LYS A 187 9.67 -21.54 -23.46
CA LYS A 187 10.27 -22.80 -23.97
C LYS A 187 11.23 -23.48 -22.99
N THR A 188 11.83 -22.73 -22.06
CA THR A 188 12.77 -23.28 -21.06
C THR A 188 12.06 -23.87 -19.84
N LEU A 189 10.77 -23.58 -19.67
CA LEU A 189 10.00 -24.00 -18.51
C LEU A 189 9.60 -25.48 -18.61
N PRO A 190 9.37 -26.16 -17.47
CA PRO A 190 8.66 -27.44 -17.46
C PRO A 190 7.30 -27.33 -18.17
N ALA A 191 6.85 -28.42 -18.81
CA ALA A 191 5.62 -28.42 -19.60
C ALA A 191 4.40 -27.90 -18.80
N SER A 192 4.25 -28.32 -17.53
CA SER A 192 3.18 -27.84 -16.64
C SER A 192 3.20 -26.33 -16.40
N GLU A 193 4.33 -25.64 -16.59
CA GLU A 193 4.46 -24.20 -16.38
C GLU A 193 4.29 -23.40 -17.68
N GLN A 194 4.18 -24.05 -18.85
CA GLN A 194 3.97 -23.38 -20.15
C GLN A 194 2.49 -23.06 -20.42
N ILE A 195 1.77 -22.61 -19.39
CA ILE A 195 0.31 -22.42 -19.43
C ILE A 195 -0.12 -21.07 -18.87
N PHE A 196 -1.35 -20.70 -19.20
CA PHE A 196 -2.16 -19.75 -18.45
C PHE A 196 -3.55 -20.35 -18.24
N TYR A 197 -4.33 -19.82 -17.30
CA TYR A 197 -5.66 -20.33 -17.02
C TYR A 197 -6.62 -19.22 -16.64
N THR A 198 -7.92 -19.46 -16.82
CA THR A 198 -8.97 -18.53 -16.45
C THR A 198 -9.84 -19.08 -15.32
N SER A 199 -10.45 -18.17 -14.57
CA SER A 199 -11.37 -18.53 -13.49
C SER A 199 -12.60 -17.62 -13.52
N SER A 200 -13.73 -18.14 -13.07
CA SER A 200 -14.90 -17.33 -12.75
C SER A 200 -14.52 -16.22 -11.76
N THR A 201 -15.26 -15.11 -11.76
CA THR A 201 -15.07 -14.05 -10.76
C THR A 201 -15.66 -14.41 -9.40
N GLY A 202 -16.19 -15.64 -9.23
CA GLY A 202 -16.82 -16.08 -8.00
C GLY A 202 -17.92 -15.14 -7.54
N LYS A 203 -17.87 -14.72 -6.28
CA LYS A 203 -18.77 -13.69 -5.71
C LYS A 203 -18.32 -12.26 -5.99
N ASN A 204 -17.11 -12.05 -6.52
CA ASN A 204 -16.63 -10.73 -6.81
C ASN A 204 -17.37 -10.15 -8.01
N VAL A 205 -17.80 -8.90 -7.84
CA VAL A 205 -18.31 -8.06 -8.92
C VAL A 205 -17.16 -7.13 -9.30
N PRO A 206 -16.45 -7.37 -10.43
CA PRO A 206 -15.24 -6.63 -10.76
C PRO A 206 -15.40 -5.11 -10.84
N SER A 207 -16.62 -4.62 -11.06
CA SER A 207 -16.97 -3.20 -11.08
C SER A 207 -17.28 -2.58 -9.72
N SER A 208 -17.36 -3.37 -8.63
CA SER A 208 -17.69 -2.88 -7.30
C SER A 208 -16.44 -2.62 -6.46
N LYS A 209 -16.23 -1.35 -6.09
CA LYS A 209 -15.14 -0.90 -5.22
C LYS A 209 -15.16 -1.49 -3.80
N GLU A 210 -16.21 -2.23 -3.45
CA GLU A 210 -16.30 -2.97 -2.19
C GLU A 210 -15.35 -4.18 -2.16
N PHE A 211 -14.98 -4.71 -3.34
CA PHE A 211 -14.09 -5.86 -3.44
C PHE A 211 -12.65 -5.42 -3.69
N PHE A 212 -11.72 -6.12 -3.04
CA PHE A 212 -10.31 -5.83 -3.17
C PHE A 212 -9.79 -6.14 -4.58
N SER A 213 -10.39 -7.14 -5.26
CA SER A 213 -10.16 -7.42 -6.68
C SER A 213 -10.35 -6.21 -7.60
N SER A 214 -11.30 -5.30 -7.35
CA SER A 214 -11.44 -4.09 -8.17
C SER A 214 -10.21 -3.19 -8.08
N ILE A 215 -9.60 -3.08 -6.90
CA ILE A 215 -8.35 -2.34 -6.70
C ILE A 215 -7.21 -3.04 -7.44
N LEU A 216 -7.15 -4.38 -7.40
CA LEU A 216 -6.13 -5.17 -8.10
C LEU A 216 -6.26 -5.10 -9.63
N LEU A 217 -7.48 -4.96 -10.14
CA LEU A 217 -7.77 -4.70 -11.56
C LEU A 217 -7.34 -3.29 -11.97
N GLU A 218 -7.66 -2.27 -11.16
CA GLU A 218 -7.20 -0.89 -11.40
C GLU A 218 -5.66 -0.77 -11.35
N ALA A 219 -5.02 -1.61 -10.54
CA ALA A 219 -3.58 -1.74 -10.39
C ALA A 219 -2.90 -2.59 -11.50
N ASP A 220 -3.66 -3.15 -12.44
CA ASP A 220 -3.17 -4.00 -13.54
C ASP A 220 -2.41 -5.25 -13.10
N VAL A 221 -2.80 -5.86 -11.97
CA VAL A 221 -2.16 -7.07 -11.45
C VAL A 221 -3.07 -8.27 -11.60
N LEU A 222 -4.36 -8.03 -11.46
CA LEU A 222 -5.39 -8.95 -11.88
C LEU A 222 -5.86 -8.56 -13.29
N TYR A 223 -6.17 -9.55 -14.13
CA TYR A 223 -6.60 -9.31 -15.50
C TYR A 223 -7.96 -9.92 -15.76
N LEU A 224 -8.78 -9.23 -16.55
CA LEU A 224 -10.05 -9.75 -17.03
C LEU A 224 -9.96 -10.11 -18.51
N THR A 225 -10.50 -11.28 -18.85
CA THR A 225 -10.77 -11.64 -20.23
C THR A 225 -12.00 -10.89 -20.74
N LYS A 226 -12.23 -10.94 -22.06
CA LYS A 226 -13.45 -10.38 -22.69
C LYS A 226 -14.75 -11.02 -22.16
N ASN A 227 -14.67 -12.19 -21.55
CA ASN A 227 -15.80 -12.92 -20.99
C ASN A 227 -16.01 -12.62 -19.49
N ASN A 228 -15.35 -11.59 -18.94
CA ASN A 228 -15.34 -11.27 -17.52
C ASN A 228 -14.85 -12.43 -16.64
N GLU A 229 -13.81 -13.13 -17.09
CA GLU A 229 -13.11 -14.13 -16.27
C GLU A 229 -11.77 -13.58 -15.82
N PHE A 230 -11.32 -13.95 -14.62
CA PHE A 230 -9.96 -13.65 -14.20
C PHE A 230 -8.95 -14.49 -14.98
N LEU A 231 -7.85 -13.90 -15.42
CA LEU A 231 -6.74 -14.58 -16.08
C LEU A 231 -5.54 -14.67 -15.14
N PHE A 232 -4.94 -15.86 -15.07
CA PHE A 232 -3.77 -16.16 -14.25
C PHE A 232 -2.69 -16.82 -15.10
N LEU A 233 -1.44 -16.44 -14.83
CA LEU A 233 -0.26 -17.14 -15.32
C LEU A 233 0.14 -18.24 -14.32
N SER A 234 0.72 -19.34 -14.81
CA SER A 234 1.54 -20.21 -13.95
C SER A 234 2.66 -19.39 -13.30
N ALA A 235 3.21 -19.86 -12.18
CA ALA A 235 4.31 -19.16 -11.51
C ALA A 235 5.54 -19.04 -12.43
N GLY A 236 5.86 -20.07 -13.22
CA GLY A 236 6.93 -20.02 -14.21
C GLY A 236 6.66 -19.04 -15.34
N ALA A 237 5.44 -18.99 -15.87
CA ALA A 237 5.09 -18.00 -16.89
C ALA A 237 5.07 -16.57 -16.34
N TYR A 238 4.69 -16.38 -15.08
CA TYR A 238 4.78 -15.10 -14.39
C TYR A 238 6.23 -14.65 -14.21
N ASP A 239 7.11 -15.53 -13.73
CA ASP A 239 8.56 -15.26 -13.63
C ASP A 239 9.12 -14.92 -15.02
N ALA A 240 8.80 -15.69 -16.06
CA ALA A 240 9.25 -15.46 -17.43
C ALA A 240 8.78 -14.11 -18.00
N ALA A 241 7.54 -13.70 -17.74
CA ALA A 241 7.02 -12.40 -18.16
C ALA A 241 7.77 -11.25 -17.47
N ASN A 242 8.04 -11.35 -16.17
CA ASN A 242 8.77 -10.32 -15.45
C ASN A 242 10.26 -10.27 -15.83
N ILE A 243 10.90 -11.41 -16.10
CA ILE A 243 12.27 -11.45 -16.65
C ILE A 243 12.32 -10.81 -18.03
N ALA A 244 11.34 -11.09 -18.90
CA ALA A 244 11.26 -10.47 -20.22
C ALA A 244 11.06 -8.95 -20.14
N ALA A 245 10.30 -8.46 -19.14
CA ALA A 245 10.01 -7.04 -18.97
C ALA A 245 11.12 -6.25 -18.27
N TYR A 246 11.76 -6.82 -17.24
CA TYR A 246 12.70 -6.10 -16.35
C TYR A 246 14.13 -6.64 -16.37
N GLY A 247 14.34 -7.85 -16.89
CA GLY A 247 15.60 -8.57 -16.80
C GLY A 247 15.82 -9.23 -15.44
N VAL A 248 16.80 -10.15 -15.36
CA VAL A 248 17.10 -10.92 -14.14
C VAL A 248 17.53 -10.02 -12.99
N ASN A 249 18.25 -8.93 -13.28
CA ASN A 249 18.85 -8.07 -12.26
C ASN A 249 17.84 -7.18 -11.55
N GLU A 250 16.86 -6.62 -12.26
CA GLU A 250 15.88 -5.68 -11.70
C GLU A 250 14.59 -6.37 -11.23
N TYR A 251 14.33 -7.60 -11.69
CA TYR A 251 13.14 -8.33 -11.29
C TYR A 251 13.19 -8.75 -9.81
N ILE A 252 12.38 -8.08 -8.97
CA ILE A 252 12.14 -8.45 -7.57
C ILE A 252 11.18 -9.63 -7.53
N ARG A 253 11.70 -10.85 -7.43
CA ARG A 253 10.89 -12.06 -7.57
C ARG A 253 9.85 -12.23 -6.48
N PHE A 254 8.63 -12.57 -6.86
CA PHE A 254 7.60 -12.96 -5.91
C PHE A 254 7.86 -14.38 -5.37
N MET A 255 8.16 -14.53 -4.08
CA MET A 255 8.38 -15.84 -3.45
C MET A 255 7.34 -16.08 -2.36
N ARG A 256 6.81 -17.29 -2.26
CA ARG A 256 5.73 -17.61 -1.32
C ARG A 256 6.29 -18.23 -0.04
N LYS A 257 5.68 -17.83 1.08
CA LYS A 257 5.82 -18.41 2.41
C LYS A 257 4.42 -18.78 2.97
N LEU A 258 4.29 -19.89 3.67
CA LEU A 258 3.02 -20.37 4.19
C LEU A 258 2.54 -19.57 5.40
N GLY A 259 1.26 -19.20 5.39
CA GLY A 259 0.60 -18.48 6.47
C GLY A 259 1.00 -17.01 6.57
N GLU A 260 0.69 -16.37 7.71
CA GLU A 260 0.95 -14.94 7.91
C GLU A 260 2.45 -14.61 7.92
N LEU A 261 2.79 -13.47 7.29
CA LEU A 261 4.13 -12.88 7.30
C LEU A 261 4.18 -11.66 8.20
N ASN A 262 5.29 -11.53 8.92
CA ASN A 262 5.61 -10.30 9.63
C ASN A 262 6.46 -9.38 8.75
N VAL A 263 6.62 -8.12 9.16
CA VAL A 263 7.41 -7.14 8.41
C VAL A 263 8.87 -7.58 8.23
N GLY A 264 9.43 -8.28 9.20
CA GLY A 264 10.78 -8.84 9.11
C GLY A 264 10.92 -9.87 7.99
N ASP A 265 9.89 -10.67 7.71
CA ASP A 265 9.90 -11.60 6.56
C ASP A 265 9.97 -10.83 5.24
N ILE A 266 9.20 -9.75 5.11
CA ILE A 266 9.20 -8.93 3.90
C ILE A 266 10.57 -8.29 3.68
N GLU A 267 11.11 -7.67 4.73
CA GLU A 267 12.45 -7.07 4.70
C GLU A 267 13.56 -8.06 4.39
N GLU A 268 13.49 -9.27 4.95
CA GLU A 268 14.40 -10.36 4.61
C GLU A 268 14.36 -10.64 3.10
N GLY A 269 13.15 -10.80 2.55
CA GLY A 269 12.96 -10.98 1.12
C GLY A 269 13.62 -9.87 0.30
N ILE A 270 13.37 -8.60 0.64
CA ILE A 270 13.90 -7.46 -0.16
C ILE A 270 15.43 -7.48 -0.22
N LYS A 271 16.11 -7.82 0.88
CA LYS A 271 17.57 -7.98 0.91
C LYS A 271 18.08 -9.06 -0.05
N PHE A 272 17.26 -10.07 -0.27
CA PHE A 272 17.49 -11.16 -1.21
C PHE A 272 16.89 -10.88 -2.60
N HIS A 273 16.51 -9.63 -2.87
CA HIS A 273 15.92 -9.20 -4.14
C HIS A 273 14.62 -9.98 -4.48
N ALA A 274 13.86 -10.35 -3.44
CA ALA A 274 12.58 -11.04 -3.56
C ALA A 274 11.51 -10.30 -2.75
N ARG A 275 10.24 -10.39 -3.15
CA ARG A 275 9.12 -9.98 -2.30
C ARG A 275 8.43 -11.24 -1.78
N TYR A 276 8.57 -11.50 -0.48
CA TYR A 276 7.90 -12.64 0.14
C TYR A 276 6.41 -12.36 0.26
N GLY A 277 5.56 -13.27 -0.20
CA GLY A 277 4.11 -13.20 -0.05
C GLY A 277 3.58 -14.35 0.76
N ALA A 278 2.52 -14.07 1.50
CA ALA A 278 1.82 -15.12 2.21
C ALA A 278 1.00 -15.95 1.22
N THR A 279 0.99 -17.27 1.41
CA THR A 279 0.09 -18.18 0.68
C THR A 279 -0.55 -19.17 1.64
N SER A 280 -1.70 -19.70 1.24
CA SER A 280 -2.46 -20.63 2.07
C SER A 280 -2.14 -22.07 1.71
N TYR A 281 -2.10 -22.91 2.73
CA TYR A 281 -1.97 -24.36 2.69
C TYR A 281 -3.16 -24.99 3.44
N PRO A 282 -3.58 -26.24 3.18
CA PRO A 282 -4.62 -26.88 3.99
C PRO A 282 -4.41 -26.71 5.49
N GLY A 283 -5.40 -26.10 6.16
CA GLY A 283 -5.37 -25.84 7.61
C GLY A 283 -4.67 -24.54 8.03
N SER A 284 -4.08 -23.76 7.11
CA SER A 284 -3.58 -22.42 7.41
C SER A 284 -4.72 -21.38 7.33
N PRO A 285 -4.78 -20.38 8.21
CA PRO A 285 -5.76 -19.30 8.09
C PRO A 285 -5.53 -18.48 6.81
N SER A 286 -6.61 -17.90 6.26
CA SER A 286 -6.47 -16.79 5.32
C SER A 286 -5.91 -15.58 6.06
N TYR A 287 -5.11 -14.76 5.38
CA TYR A 287 -4.55 -13.55 5.96
C TYR A 287 -5.28 -12.32 5.40
N LYS A 288 -5.49 -11.33 6.26
CA LYS A 288 -6.19 -10.09 5.91
C LYS A 288 -5.19 -9.09 5.33
N VAL A 289 -5.58 -8.39 4.26
CA VAL A 289 -4.78 -7.32 3.67
C VAL A 289 -5.32 -5.96 4.13
N HIS A 290 -4.46 -5.11 4.70
CA HIS A 290 -4.82 -3.78 5.21
C HIS A 290 -6.01 -3.76 6.19
N GLY A 291 -6.25 -4.87 6.90
CA GLY A 291 -7.38 -5.02 7.81
C GLY A 291 -8.73 -5.29 7.12
N ASN A 292 -8.75 -5.50 5.81
CA ASN A 292 -9.96 -5.89 5.09
C ASN A 292 -10.30 -7.36 5.41
N GLU A 293 -11.48 -7.58 6.00
CA GLU A 293 -11.93 -8.92 6.41
C GLU A 293 -12.48 -9.74 5.24
N THR A 294 -12.82 -9.11 4.11
CA THR A 294 -13.39 -9.79 2.94
C THR A 294 -12.34 -10.23 1.93
N THR A 295 -11.06 -9.91 2.16
CA THR A 295 -9.97 -10.31 1.27
C THR A 295 -9.85 -11.83 1.20
N THR A 296 -9.99 -12.37 0.00
CA THR A 296 -9.78 -13.78 -0.32
C THR A 296 -8.29 -14.13 -0.34
N ALA A 297 -7.96 -15.41 -0.19
CA ALA A 297 -6.55 -15.85 -0.21
C ALA A 297 -5.88 -15.57 -1.57
N MET A 298 -6.64 -15.65 -2.66
CA MET A 298 -6.19 -15.28 -4.00
C MET A 298 -5.89 -13.79 -4.08
N GLU A 299 -6.83 -12.91 -3.69
CA GLU A 299 -6.62 -11.46 -3.77
C GLU A 299 -5.42 -11.01 -2.92
N ALA A 300 -5.20 -11.66 -1.78
CA ALA A 300 -4.05 -11.38 -0.94
C ALA A 300 -2.72 -11.73 -1.64
N THR A 301 -2.70 -12.89 -2.34
CA THR A 301 -1.54 -13.34 -3.13
C THR A 301 -1.28 -12.39 -4.31
N GLU A 302 -2.33 -11.99 -5.02
CA GLU A 302 -2.23 -11.03 -6.13
C GLU A 302 -1.80 -9.63 -5.64
N HIS A 303 -2.19 -9.21 -4.44
CA HIS A 303 -1.66 -7.98 -3.83
C HIS A 303 -0.16 -8.04 -3.55
N ASP A 304 0.38 -9.17 -3.07
CA ASP A 304 1.83 -9.25 -2.87
C ASP A 304 2.59 -9.38 -4.21
N LYS A 305 1.97 -9.98 -5.25
CA LYS A 305 2.46 -9.92 -6.65
C LYS A 305 2.49 -8.48 -7.17
N PHE A 306 1.51 -7.65 -6.79
CA PHE A 306 1.53 -6.23 -7.12
C PHE A 306 2.73 -5.51 -6.54
N HIS A 307 3.05 -5.73 -5.27
CA HIS A 307 4.24 -5.15 -4.64
C HIS A 307 5.53 -5.62 -5.32
N SER A 308 5.66 -6.92 -5.60
CA SER A 308 6.78 -7.45 -6.41
C SER A 308 6.91 -6.72 -7.74
N SER A 309 5.80 -6.50 -8.45
CA SER A 309 5.79 -5.80 -9.73
C SER A 309 6.14 -4.32 -9.62
N ILE A 310 5.66 -3.62 -8.60
CA ILE A 310 6.02 -2.21 -8.35
C ILE A 310 7.51 -2.10 -8.07
N MET A 311 8.02 -2.92 -7.16
CA MET A 311 9.41 -2.87 -6.74
C MET A 311 10.36 -3.21 -7.88
N SER A 312 9.95 -4.09 -8.80
CA SER A 312 10.73 -4.44 -10.01
C SER A 312 10.91 -3.27 -10.99
N ARG A 313 10.11 -2.21 -10.86
CA ARG A 313 10.26 -0.98 -11.65
C ARG A 313 11.21 0.03 -11.00
N VAL A 314 11.53 -0.17 -9.72
CA VAL A 314 12.42 0.73 -8.99
C VAL A 314 13.86 0.32 -9.28
N PRO A 315 14.71 1.25 -9.77
CA PRO A 315 16.13 0.99 -9.95
C PRO A 315 16.77 0.36 -8.71
N ASN A 316 17.54 -0.70 -8.89
CA ASN A 316 18.23 -1.41 -7.80
C ASN A 316 19.03 -0.50 -6.85
N ASN A 317 19.73 0.48 -7.41
CA ASN A 317 20.52 1.45 -6.65
C ASN A 317 19.65 2.24 -5.64
N ILE A 318 18.40 2.52 -6.01
CA ILE A 318 17.43 3.19 -5.14
C ILE A 318 16.96 2.22 -4.05
N LEU A 319 16.65 0.96 -4.40
CA LEU A 319 16.30 -0.06 -3.40
C LEU A 319 17.42 -0.23 -2.36
N TYR A 320 18.68 -0.33 -2.79
CA TYR A 320 19.84 -0.43 -1.90
C TYR A 320 20.03 0.82 -1.03
N ALA A 321 19.76 2.01 -1.58
CA ALA A 321 19.78 3.23 -0.79
C ALA A 321 18.74 3.20 0.34
N PHE A 322 17.52 2.72 0.08
CA PHE A 322 16.50 2.55 1.13
C PHE A 322 16.88 1.50 2.17
N GLU A 323 17.52 0.39 1.79
CA GLU A 323 18.07 -0.58 2.75
C GLU A 323 19.16 0.04 3.64
N HIS A 324 20.03 0.87 3.06
CA HIS A 324 21.05 1.61 3.82
C HIS A 324 20.39 2.57 4.82
N MET A 325 19.37 3.33 4.40
CA MET A 325 18.59 4.19 5.32
C MET A 325 17.98 3.44 6.49
N LYS A 326 17.38 2.28 6.23
CA LYS A 326 16.84 1.43 7.30
C LYS A 326 17.92 1.02 8.28
N THR A 327 19.10 0.68 7.77
CA THR A 327 20.27 0.30 8.59
C THR A 327 20.74 1.46 9.47
N ILE A 328 20.85 2.67 8.91
CA ILE A 328 21.19 3.88 9.67
C ILE A 328 20.13 4.16 10.73
N ALA A 329 18.84 4.17 10.35
CA ALA A 329 17.75 4.43 11.28
C ALA A 329 17.74 3.45 12.46
N ARG A 330 17.96 2.16 12.19
CA ARG A 330 18.06 1.11 13.21
C ARG A 330 19.25 1.31 14.13
N THR A 331 20.41 1.60 13.56
CA THR A 331 21.65 1.78 14.33
C THR A 331 21.56 3.03 15.21
N SER A 332 21.04 4.13 14.67
CA SER A 332 20.92 5.41 15.37
C SER A 332 19.81 5.41 16.44
N LEU A 333 18.69 4.74 16.17
CA LEU A 333 17.50 4.81 17.02
C LEU A 333 17.25 3.57 17.89
N ASN A 334 17.97 2.47 17.64
CA ASN A 334 17.66 1.14 18.18
C ASN A 334 16.20 0.72 17.93
N MET A 335 15.62 1.16 16.80
CA MET A 335 14.22 0.93 16.48
C MET A 335 14.10 -0.11 15.36
N ARG A 336 13.48 -1.25 15.69
CA ARG A 336 13.27 -2.33 14.71
C ARG A 336 12.18 -1.99 13.68
N TRP A 337 11.13 -1.28 14.08
CA TRP A 337 9.96 -1.05 13.23
C TRP A 337 9.30 0.32 13.47
N SER A 338 8.85 0.96 12.38
CA SER A 338 7.91 2.09 12.34
C SER A 338 7.12 2.05 11.03
N LYS A 339 6.09 2.90 10.87
CA LYS A 339 5.38 2.97 9.59
C LYS A 339 6.28 3.51 8.48
N GLU A 340 7.14 4.47 8.76
CA GLU A 340 8.09 4.97 7.78
C GLU A 340 9.08 3.87 7.35
N ILE A 341 9.64 3.08 8.29
CA ILE A 341 10.51 1.93 7.95
C ILE A 341 9.73 0.90 7.11
N TRP A 342 8.45 0.70 7.39
CA TRP A 342 7.59 -0.17 6.59
C TRP A 342 7.39 0.38 5.17
N GLU A 343 7.06 1.67 5.02
CA GLU A 343 6.92 2.32 3.72
C GLU A 343 8.24 2.29 2.93
N TRP A 344 9.39 2.36 3.62
CA TRP A 344 10.73 2.19 3.02
C TRP A 344 11.06 0.74 2.65
N THR A 345 10.33 -0.23 3.19
CA THR A 345 10.54 -1.65 2.91
C THR A 345 9.67 -2.10 1.75
N ASP A 346 8.37 -1.82 1.86
CA ASP A 346 7.39 -2.26 0.87
C ASP A 346 7.45 -1.38 -0.39
N LEU A 347 8.05 -0.18 -0.27
CA LEU A 347 8.26 0.82 -1.33
C LEU A 347 7.12 0.85 -2.36
N PRO A 348 5.86 1.12 -1.95
CA PRO A 348 4.73 1.22 -2.87
C PRO A 348 4.78 2.55 -3.62
N ILE A 349 5.92 2.83 -4.27
CA ILE A 349 6.19 4.05 -5.00
C ILE A 349 5.53 3.91 -6.37
N GLU A 350 4.25 4.25 -6.42
CA GLU A 350 3.44 4.25 -7.63
C GLU A 350 3.98 5.22 -8.71
N LEU A 351 4.91 6.13 -8.35
CA LEU A 351 5.61 7.01 -9.28
C LEU A 351 6.08 6.25 -10.53
N PHE A 352 6.74 5.10 -10.37
CA PHE A 352 7.25 4.36 -11.53
C PHE A 352 6.14 3.77 -12.41
N ILE A 353 5.01 3.38 -11.82
CA ILE A 353 3.81 2.97 -12.58
C ILE A 353 3.29 4.15 -13.40
N TYR A 354 3.18 5.32 -12.78
CA TYR A 354 2.75 6.55 -13.43
C TYR A 354 3.65 6.94 -14.61
N MET A 355 4.95 6.75 -14.47
CA MET A 355 5.93 7.15 -15.48
C MET A 355 5.87 6.26 -16.73
N GLU A 356 5.67 4.95 -16.55
CA GLU A 356 5.40 4.05 -17.67
C GLU A 356 4.12 4.43 -18.41
N ARG A 357 3.06 4.74 -17.66
CA ARG A 357 1.77 5.17 -18.22
C ARG A 357 1.89 6.49 -18.98
N LEU A 358 2.72 7.43 -18.54
CA LEU A 358 2.95 8.70 -19.26
C LEU A 358 3.45 8.47 -20.70
N LYS A 359 4.29 7.46 -20.96
CA LYS A 359 4.76 7.15 -22.33
C LYS A 359 3.61 6.82 -23.27
N LEU A 360 2.59 6.13 -22.76
CA LEU A 360 1.40 5.74 -23.53
C LEU A 360 0.50 6.94 -23.84
N VAL A 361 0.48 7.94 -22.95
CA VAL A 361 -0.41 9.11 -23.05
C VAL A 361 0.31 10.33 -23.65
N GLN A 362 1.65 10.33 -23.73
CA GLN A 362 2.44 11.44 -24.27
C GLN A 362 2.01 11.86 -25.69
N PRO A 363 1.71 10.96 -26.64
CA PRO A 363 1.22 11.37 -27.96
C PRO A 363 -0.14 12.10 -27.93
N LEU A 364 -0.97 11.83 -26.93
CA LEU A 364 -2.23 12.57 -26.71
C LEU A 364 -1.95 13.94 -26.12
N ILE A 365 -1.05 14.02 -25.13
CA ILE A 365 -0.62 15.28 -24.51
C ILE A 365 0.02 16.20 -25.57
N ASP A 366 0.88 15.67 -26.44
CA ASP A 366 1.52 16.44 -27.49
C ASP A 366 0.51 16.96 -28.52
N ARG A 367 -0.47 16.13 -28.91
CA ARG A 367 -1.58 16.56 -29.78
C ARG A 367 -2.42 17.66 -29.12
N PHE A 368 -2.73 17.51 -27.82
CA PHE A 368 -3.46 18.50 -27.04
C PHE A 368 -2.72 19.83 -26.96
N ASN A 369 -1.44 19.81 -26.57
CA ASN A 369 -0.60 20.99 -26.46
C ASN A 369 -0.44 21.70 -27.81
N LYS A 370 -0.23 20.93 -28.89
CA LYS A 370 -0.15 21.49 -30.24
C LYS A 370 -1.47 22.15 -30.70
N LYS A 371 -2.63 21.62 -30.28
CA LYS A 371 -3.94 22.27 -30.55
C LYS A 371 -4.07 23.54 -29.69
N ASN A 372 -3.57 23.53 -28.45
CA ASN A 372 -3.65 24.65 -27.52
C ASN A 372 -2.68 25.81 -27.80
N ASP A 373 -1.53 25.57 -28.45
CA ASP A 373 -0.57 26.62 -28.82
C ASP A 373 -1.14 27.69 -29.79
N GLY A 374 -2.39 27.55 -30.23
CA GLY A 374 -3.14 28.57 -31.00
C GLY A 374 -4.51 28.97 -30.43
N VAL A 375 -4.93 28.42 -29.28
CA VAL A 375 -6.31 28.53 -28.78
C VAL A 375 -6.40 29.54 -27.64
N LYS A 376 -7.19 30.60 -27.83
CA LYS A 376 -7.44 31.64 -26.80
C LYS A 376 -8.66 31.34 -25.92
N ASN A 377 -9.56 30.43 -26.32
CA ASN A 377 -10.82 30.16 -25.64
C ASN A 377 -10.88 28.73 -25.09
N LYS A 378 -11.45 28.58 -23.89
CA LYS A 378 -11.60 27.27 -23.21
C LYS A 378 -12.58 26.32 -23.89
N GLU A 379 -13.44 26.80 -24.80
CA GLU A 379 -14.44 25.98 -25.50
C GLU A 379 -13.77 24.98 -26.47
N ASP A 380 -12.64 25.33 -27.07
CA ASP A 380 -11.88 24.45 -27.99
C ASP A 380 -11.21 23.24 -27.26
N ILE A 381 -11.06 23.33 -25.93
CA ILE A 381 -10.58 22.23 -25.07
C ILE A 381 -11.66 21.15 -24.93
N VAL A 382 -12.94 21.56 -24.92
CA VAL A 382 -14.08 20.63 -24.86
C VAL A 382 -14.14 19.81 -26.14
N ASP A 383 -13.93 20.46 -27.30
CA ASP A 383 -13.89 19.79 -28.61
C ASP A 383 -12.75 18.76 -28.72
N PHE A 384 -11.56 19.04 -28.19
CA PHE A 384 -10.49 18.03 -28.18
C PHE A 384 -10.87 16.80 -27.35
N SER A 385 -11.54 17.00 -26.21
CA SER A 385 -11.98 15.90 -25.35
C SER A 385 -13.06 15.04 -26.00
N GLU A 386 -13.94 15.64 -26.80
CA GLU A 386 -14.96 14.90 -27.56
C GLU A 386 -14.37 14.18 -28.77
N GLU A 387 -13.48 14.82 -29.54
CA GLU A 387 -12.80 14.22 -30.70
C GLU A 387 -11.99 12.97 -30.32
N ASN A 388 -11.33 13.01 -29.16
CA ASN A 388 -10.48 11.92 -28.67
C ASN A 388 -11.19 11.10 -27.58
N LYS A 389 -12.50 11.27 -27.40
CA LYS A 389 -13.25 10.64 -26.30
C LYS A 389 -13.09 9.14 -26.28
N SER A 390 -13.08 8.47 -27.43
CA SER A 390 -12.86 7.01 -27.50
C SER A 390 -11.45 6.60 -27.08
N GLU A 391 -10.42 7.39 -27.40
CA GLU A 391 -9.04 7.15 -26.97
C GLU A 391 -8.85 7.47 -25.47
N ILE A 392 -9.47 8.56 -24.99
CA ILE A 392 -9.48 8.98 -23.58
C ILE A 392 -10.28 7.99 -22.73
N ASP A 393 -11.44 7.50 -23.22
CA ASP A 393 -12.28 6.51 -22.56
C ASP A 393 -11.62 5.13 -22.56
N ALA A 394 -10.91 4.76 -23.63
CA ALA A 394 -10.08 3.55 -23.66
C ALA A 394 -8.92 3.62 -22.66
N LEU A 395 -8.44 4.83 -22.38
CA LEU A 395 -7.48 5.12 -21.31
C LEU A 395 -8.17 5.46 -19.98
N GLY A 396 -9.50 5.51 -19.92
CA GLY A 396 -10.32 5.98 -18.80
C GLY A 396 -10.04 5.28 -17.46
N PRO A 397 -9.81 3.95 -17.43
CA PRO A 397 -9.36 3.26 -16.21
C PRO A 397 -7.94 3.66 -15.75
N VAL A 398 -7.11 4.12 -16.67
CA VAL A 398 -5.71 4.54 -16.45
C VAL A 398 -5.61 6.03 -16.06
N ILE A 399 -6.57 6.83 -16.53
CA ILE A 399 -6.56 8.29 -16.52
C ILE A 399 -7.48 8.85 -15.42
N SER A 400 -8.70 8.37 -15.18
CA SER A 400 -9.70 9.17 -14.45
C SER A 400 -9.35 9.62 -13.01
N PRO A 401 -8.75 8.79 -12.11
CA PRO A 401 -8.32 9.26 -10.78
C PRO A 401 -6.95 9.95 -10.78
N TYR A 402 -6.10 9.61 -11.75
CA TYR A 402 -4.68 9.93 -11.74
C TYR A 402 -4.28 10.95 -12.78
N PHE A 403 -5.14 11.29 -13.74
CA PHE A 403 -4.83 12.28 -14.76
C PHE A 403 -4.69 13.65 -14.14
N GLY A 404 -5.40 13.96 -13.05
CA GLY A 404 -5.10 15.14 -12.25
C GLY A 404 -3.65 15.13 -11.78
N SER A 405 -3.23 14.12 -11.01
CA SER A 405 -1.85 14.04 -10.51
C SER A 405 -0.80 13.90 -11.62
N LEU A 406 -1.03 13.07 -12.63
CA LEU A 406 -0.18 12.84 -13.81
C LEU A 406 -0.07 14.05 -14.72
N TYR A 407 -1.15 14.79 -14.95
CA TYR A 407 -1.15 16.05 -15.70
C TYR A 407 -0.47 17.14 -14.89
N TYR A 408 -0.74 17.24 -13.59
CA TYR A 408 0.00 18.15 -12.72
C TYR A 408 1.48 17.78 -12.63
N MET A 409 1.83 16.50 -12.62
CA MET A 409 3.20 16.03 -12.66
C MET A 409 3.83 16.31 -14.03
N SER A 410 3.15 16.02 -15.14
CA SER A 410 3.68 16.25 -16.48
C SER A 410 3.85 17.73 -16.81
N LEU A 411 2.98 18.61 -16.30
CA LEU A 411 3.11 20.05 -16.42
C LEU A 411 4.22 20.64 -15.54
N ASN A 412 4.48 20.06 -14.36
CA ASN A 412 5.44 20.61 -13.40
C ASN A 412 6.82 19.93 -13.44
N TYR A 413 6.96 18.79 -14.12
CA TYR A 413 8.26 18.17 -14.30
C TYR A 413 8.97 18.72 -15.53
N PRO A 414 10.23 19.20 -15.37
CA PRO A 414 11.08 19.54 -16.50
C PRO A 414 11.14 18.38 -17.49
N ASP A 415 11.10 18.69 -18.79
CA ASP A 415 11.19 17.68 -19.86
C ASP A 415 12.39 16.75 -19.66
N ASP A 416 13.49 17.29 -19.16
CA ASP A 416 14.70 16.54 -18.82
C ASP A 416 14.43 15.44 -17.79
N LEU A 417 13.67 15.74 -16.73
CA LEU A 417 13.40 14.76 -15.69
C LEU A 417 12.42 13.68 -16.17
N ARG A 418 11.42 14.05 -16.99
CA ARG A 418 10.54 13.06 -17.65
C ARG A 418 11.33 12.12 -18.55
N LYS A 419 12.30 12.65 -19.29
CA LYS A 419 13.24 11.83 -20.08
C LYS A 419 14.07 10.94 -19.17
N THR A 420 14.63 11.48 -18.09
CA THR A 420 15.43 10.73 -17.10
C THR A 420 14.64 9.55 -16.52
N PHE A 421 13.46 9.76 -15.96
CA PHE A 421 12.63 8.67 -15.44
C PHE A 421 12.13 7.68 -16.50
N SER A 422 12.09 8.11 -17.76
CA SER A 422 11.75 7.23 -18.88
C SER A 422 12.93 6.33 -19.27
N LYS A 423 14.15 6.65 -18.84
CA LYS A 423 15.32 5.79 -19.00
C LYS A 423 15.21 4.64 -18.00
N PRO A 424 15.45 3.41 -18.46
CA PRO A 424 15.70 2.27 -17.58
C PRO A 424 16.86 2.47 -16.66
N SER A 425 16.77 1.76 -15.54
CA SER A 425 17.64 1.93 -14.38
C SER A 425 19.13 1.85 -14.72
N ASN A 426 19.50 0.96 -15.64
CA ASN A 426 20.88 0.74 -16.08
C ASN A 426 21.43 1.78 -17.07
N GLU A 427 20.59 2.67 -17.63
CA GLU A 427 21.01 3.79 -18.48
C GLU A 427 21.09 5.12 -17.71
N LEU A 428 20.66 5.13 -16.45
CA LEU A 428 20.73 6.31 -15.61
C LEU A 428 22.17 6.55 -15.19
N THR A 429 22.66 7.77 -15.42
CA THR A 429 23.91 8.23 -14.79
C THR A 429 23.73 8.38 -13.28
N ASP A 430 24.82 8.39 -12.51
CA ASP A 430 24.78 8.66 -11.05
C ASP A 430 24.02 9.96 -10.74
N LYS A 431 24.20 10.98 -11.58
CA LYS A 431 23.45 12.24 -11.46
C LYS A 431 21.96 12.04 -11.62
N GLU A 432 21.55 11.27 -12.61
CA GLU A 432 20.14 11.00 -12.90
C GLU A 432 19.49 10.12 -11.84
N LEU A 433 20.20 9.10 -11.35
CA LEU A 433 19.79 8.31 -10.19
C LEU A 433 19.63 9.18 -8.96
N THR A 434 20.58 10.10 -8.71
CA THR A 434 20.46 11.08 -7.64
C THR A 434 19.24 11.97 -7.82
N GLU A 435 19.02 12.52 -9.01
CA GLU A 435 17.87 13.38 -9.31
C GLU A 435 16.54 12.64 -9.09
N ILE A 436 16.44 11.39 -9.54
CA ILE A 436 15.27 10.52 -9.30
C ILE A 436 15.09 10.27 -7.80
N PHE A 437 16.16 9.87 -7.12
CA PHE A 437 16.16 9.58 -5.70
C PHE A 437 15.68 10.79 -4.88
N CYS A 438 16.20 11.99 -5.18
CA CYS A 438 15.74 13.25 -4.60
C CYS A 438 14.24 13.44 -4.77
N HIS A 439 13.77 13.22 -5.99
CA HIS A 439 12.36 13.40 -6.32
C HIS A 439 11.49 12.46 -5.51
N ILE A 440 11.88 11.18 -5.40
CA ILE A 440 11.16 10.19 -4.59
C ILE A 440 11.07 10.63 -3.12
N ILE A 441 12.18 11.04 -2.51
CA ILE A 441 12.17 11.40 -1.08
C ILE A 441 11.60 12.81 -0.80
N THR A 442 11.51 13.68 -1.81
CA THR A 442 10.85 14.99 -1.71
C THR A 442 9.39 14.98 -2.14
N PHE A 443 8.91 13.84 -2.66
CA PHE A 443 7.53 13.63 -3.09
C PHE A 443 6.60 13.73 -1.89
N GLY A 444 6.14 14.94 -1.59
CA GLY A 444 5.39 15.26 -0.37
C GLY A 444 5.51 16.74 0.02
N PHE A 445 6.65 17.38 -0.25
CA PHE A 445 6.84 18.81 0.00
C PHE A 445 5.90 19.71 -0.84
N ASN A 446 5.57 19.28 -2.06
CA ASN A 446 4.80 20.08 -3.01
C ASN A 446 3.31 19.71 -3.09
N TYR A 447 2.88 18.59 -2.50
CA TYR A 447 1.58 17.96 -2.78
C TYR A 447 0.70 17.67 -1.54
N ALA A 448 1.03 18.24 -0.37
CA ALA A 448 0.41 17.93 0.93
C ALA A 448 -1.03 18.46 1.16
N LYS A 449 -1.84 18.70 0.11
CA LYS A 449 -3.22 19.20 0.29
C LYS A 449 -4.32 18.15 0.29
N ASP A 450 -4.10 17.00 -0.33
CA ASP A 450 -5.12 15.95 -0.38
C ASP A 450 -4.59 14.64 0.21
N ASN A 451 -5.51 13.89 0.84
CA ASN A 451 -5.33 12.69 1.66
C ASN A 451 -4.69 11.48 0.94
N MET A 452 -3.64 11.67 0.15
CA MET A 452 -2.83 10.55 -0.30
C MET A 452 -2.27 9.88 0.96
N LYS A 453 -2.68 8.62 1.15
CA LYS A 453 -2.16 7.71 2.18
C LYS A 453 -0.69 7.38 1.85
N GLY A 454 0.17 8.39 1.68
CA GLY A 454 1.56 8.23 1.27
C GLY A 454 2.42 9.50 1.27
N SER A 455 2.10 10.62 1.95
CA SER A 455 2.98 11.83 1.96
C SER A 455 4.33 11.61 2.66
N TYR A 456 5.02 10.50 2.42
CA TYR A 456 5.75 9.81 3.47
C TYR A 456 6.94 9.06 2.88
N LEU A 457 8.14 9.65 3.01
CA LEU A 457 9.38 8.93 3.31
C LEU A 457 10.22 9.81 4.24
N PHE A 458 10.40 11.08 3.88
CA PHE A 458 11.25 12.04 4.59
C PHE A 458 10.49 13.24 5.15
N THR A 459 9.23 13.43 4.76
CA THR A 459 8.43 14.58 5.20
C THR A 459 7.09 14.20 5.79
N TYR A 460 6.54 15.10 6.61
CA TYR A 460 5.16 15.06 7.07
C TYR A 460 4.66 16.50 7.26
N ILE A 461 3.58 16.88 6.58
CA ILE A 461 2.97 18.23 6.64
C ILE A 461 4.06 19.33 6.51
N ASN A 462 4.79 19.33 5.40
CA ASN A 462 5.86 20.29 5.09
C ASN A 462 7.05 20.33 6.07
N ASN A 463 7.20 19.36 6.97
CA ASN A 463 8.35 19.25 7.87
C ASN A 463 9.13 17.97 7.58
N ILE A 464 10.45 18.01 7.77
CA ILE A 464 11.27 16.81 7.73
C ILE A 464 10.91 15.89 8.91
N THR A 465 10.82 14.58 8.66
CA THR A 465 10.65 13.58 9.73
C THR A 465 11.97 13.40 10.46
N LEU A 466 11.92 12.84 11.67
CA LEU A 466 13.14 12.48 12.40
C LEU A 466 14.02 11.51 11.60
N LEU A 467 13.38 10.52 10.95
CA LEU A 467 14.08 9.58 10.08
C LEU A 467 14.74 10.28 8.88
N GLY A 468 14.03 11.21 8.24
CA GLY A 468 14.60 12.01 7.16
C GLY A 468 15.82 12.82 7.61
N ALA A 469 15.76 13.43 8.80
CA ALA A 469 16.89 14.18 9.36
C ALA A 469 18.12 13.30 9.62
N ILE A 470 17.93 12.07 10.11
CA ILE A 470 19.01 11.10 10.32
C ILE A 470 19.66 10.69 9.01
N VAL A 471 18.85 10.47 7.96
CA VAL A 471 19.41 10.12 6.66
C VAL A 471 20.17 11.30 6.05
N LEU A 472 19.66 12.53 6.14
CA LEU A 472 20.38 13.70 5.66
C LEU A 472 21.72 13.89 6.37
N LEU A 473 21.79 13.60 7.67
CA LEU A 473 23.06 13.58 8.39
C LEU A 473 24.02 12.53 7.85
N ASP A 474 23.54 11.32 7.58
CA ASP A 474 24.38 10.27 7.00
C ASP A 474 24.86 10.64 5.59
N MET A 475 23.98 11.18 4.74
CA MET A 475 24.35 11.70 3.42
C MET A 475 25.43 12.78 3.51
N PHE A 476 25.34 13.65 4.53
CA PHE A 476 26.29 14.72 4.75
C PHE A 476 27.66 14.20 5.22
N PHE A 477 27.69 13.36 6.27
CA PHE A 477 28.93 12.89 6.88
C PHE A 477 29.58 11.69 6.16
N ASN A 478 28.80 10.91 5.39
CA ASN A 478 29.25 9.69 4.71
C ASN A 478 29.03 9.76 3.20
N ALA A 479 29.26 10.92 2.58
CA ALA A 479 28.93 11.17 1.18
C ALA A 479 29.52 10.15 0.19
N ASP A 480 30.72 9.62 0.46
CA ASP A 480 31.35 8.62 -0.41
C ASP A 480 30.59 7.29 -0.42
N LYS A 481 29.94 6.92 0.70
CA LYS A 481 29.08 5.73 0.75
C LYS A 481 27.87 5.87 -0.17
N TRP A 482 27.31 7.06 -0.26
CA TRP A 482 26.18 7.33 -1.15
C TRP A 482 26.59 7.30 -2.63
N LYS A 483 27.81 7.76 -2.95
CA LYS A 483 28.37 7.61 -4.30
C LYS A 483 28.54 6.15 -4.72
N GLU A 484 28.82 5.23 -3.80
CA GLU A 484 28.81 3.78 -4.11
C GLU A 484 27.44 3.27 -4.54
N PHE A 485 26.35 3.92 -4.10
CA PHE A 485 24.99 3.66 -4.59
C PHE A 485 24.64 4.45 -5.85
N HIS A 486 25.62 5.12 -6.47
CA HIS A 486 25.39 6.03 -7.59
C HIS A 486 24.45 7.20 -7.24
N ILE A 487 24.44 7.60 -5.96
CA ILE A 487 23.71 8.77 -5.46
C ILE A 487 24.76 9.77 -4.96
N ASP A 488 25.08 10.80 -5.73
CA ASP A 488 26.06 11.80 -5.31
C ASP A 488 25.38 12.92 -4.52
N PRO A 489 25.65 13.07 -3.21
CA PRO A 489 25.04 14.14 -2.42
C PRO A 489 25.36 15.54 -2.93
N GLN A 490 26.39 15.71 -3.77
CA GLN A 490 26.70 16.99 -4.40
C GLN A 490 25.68 17.38 -5.48
N TYR A 491 25.04 16.43 -6.16
CA TYR A 491 23.98 16.73 -7.14
C TYR A 491 22.65 17.10 -6.49
N LEU A 492 22.50 16.90 -5.18
CA LEU A 492 21.40 17.46 -4.39
C LEU A 492 21.40 19.00 -4.44
N LEU A 493 22.52 19.63 -4.83
CA LEU A 493 22.75 21.07 -4.85
C LEU A 493 22.16 21.80 -6.09
N GLY A 494 21.57 21.06 -7.05
CA GLY A 494 20.91 21.62 -8.25
C GLY A 494 21.86 22.03 -9.39
N LYS A 495 21.31 22.24 -10.61
CA LYS A 495 22.07 22.61 -11.82
C LYS A 495 22.45 24.11 -11.88
N SER A 496 21.93 24.98 -11.01
CA SER A 496 22.41 26.38 -10.85
C SER A 496 22.17 26.93 -9.44
N LEU A 497 23.00 27.89 -9.03
CA LEU A 497 22.92 28.63 -7.76
C LEU A 497 21.69 29.55 -7.66
N GLU A 498 20.99 29.79 -8.78
CA GLU A 498 19.89 30.76 -8.87
C GLU A 498 18.51 30.12 -8.67
N GLU A 499 18.38 28.80 -8.87
CA GLU A 499 17.17 28.01 -8.58
C GLU A 499 17.29 27.30 -7.21
N ASN A 500 17.26 28.06 -6.12
CA ASN A 500 17.34 27.59 -4.73
C ASN A 500 16.06 26.87 -4.23
N SER A 501 15.50 25.92 -4.97
CA SER A 501 14.17 25.35 -4.66
C SER A 501 14.14 23.88 -4.20
N SER A 502 15.26 23.14 -4.16
CA SER A 502 15.25 21.77 -3.61
C SER A 502 15.17 21.79 -2.07
N PRO A 503 14.10 21.25 -1.45
CA PRO A 503 13.98 21.22 0.01
C PRO A 503 15.10 20.44 0.71
N LEU A 504 15.68 19.42 0.05
CA LEU A 504 16.80 18.65 0.59
C LEU A 504 18.09 19.46 0.59
N LYS A 505 18.35 20.22 -0.48
CA LYS A 505 19.49 21.14 -0.55
C LYS A 505 19.45 22.11 0.62
N TYR A 506 18.29 22.75 0.79
CA TYR A 506 18.06 23.66 1.90
C TYR A 506 18.35 22.99 3.25
N CYS A 507 17.85 21.78 3.48
CA CYS A 507 18.13 21.05 4.71
C CYS A 507 19.62 20.67 4.88
N LEU A 508 20.33 20.31 3.82
CA LEU A 508 21.76 19.99 3.89
C LEU A 508 22.62 21.23 4.11
N ASP A 509 22.27 22.35 3.50
CA ASP A 509 22.94 23.64 3.74
C ASP A 509 22.71 24.09 5.18
N LEU A 510 21.50 23.90 5.72
CA LEU A 510 21.24 24.08 7.14
C LEU A 510 22.08 23.14 8.02
N ILE A 511 22.28 21.88 7.63
CA ILE A 511 23.15 20.96 8.36
C ILE A 511 24.60 21.49 8.40
N LYS A 512 25.10 22.10 7.31
CA LYS A 512 26.44 22.74 7.30
C LYS A 512 26.57 23.84 8.35
N GLU A 513 25.50 24.61 8.60
CA GLU A 513 25.52 25.69 9.61
C GLU A 513 25.65 25.15 11.05
N ILE A 514 25.11 23.97 11.34
CA ILE A 514 25.21 23.32 12.66
C ILE A 514 26.32 22.27 12.74
N GLU A 515 26.98 21.96 11.62
CA GLU A 515 28.04 20.95 11.51
C GLU A 515 29.15 21.14 12.55
N PRO A 516 29.69 22.36 12.79
CA PRO A 516 30.74 22.55 13.79
C PRO A 516 30.29 22.27 15.23
N ILE A 517 28.97 22.30 15.48
CA ILE A 517 28.38 22.04 16.79
C ILE A 517 28.23 20.53 17.02
N ILE A 518 27.84 19.79 15.98
CA ILE A 518 27.39 18.39 16.11
C ILE A 518 28.41 17.34 15.67
N ARG A 519 29.53 17.72 15.03
CA ARG A 519 30.48 16.80 14.36
C ARG A 519 30.87 15.59 15.22
N ASP A 520 31.29 15.84 16.45
CA ASP A 520 31.91 14.84 17.35
C ASP A 520 30.93 14.27 18.39
N ASP A 521 29.64 14.53 18.24
CA ASP A 521 28.61 14.12 19.19
C ASP A 521 28.20 12.65 19.08
N ASP A 522 27.59 12.16 20.16
CA ASP A 522 26.77 10.94 20.14
C ASP A 522 25.70 11.00 19.03
N PRO A 523 25.49 9.91 18.26
CA PRO A 523 24.53 9.87 17.16
C PRO A 523 23.11 10.33 17.53
N LYS A 524 22.63 10.05 18.75
CA LYS A 524 21.29 10.48 19.19
C LYS A 524 21.23 11.99 19.40
N ILE A 525 22.27 12.58 19.98
CA ILE A 525 22.37 14.04 20.18
C ILE A 525 22.45 14.72 18.81
N LYS A 526 23.33 14.23 17.93
CA LYS A 526 23.46 14.72 16.55
C LYS A 526 22.12 14.70 15.81
N ALA A 527 21.41 13.57 15.85
CA ALA A 527 20.10 13.41 15.21
C ALA A 527 19.04 14.37 15.77
N LEU A 528 18.95 14.49 17.10
CA LEU A 528 17.93 15.30 17.74
C LEU A 528 18.19 16.80 17.56
N THR A 529 19.43 17.24 17.74
CA THR A 529 19.84 18.63 17.49
C THR A 529 19.51 19.04 16.06
N THR A 530 19.85 18.18 15.10
CA THR A 530 19.56 18.41 13.68
C THR A 530 18.07 18.47 13.39
N TYR A 531 17.31 17.49 13.85
CA TYR A 531 15.86 17.47 13.63
C TYR A 531 15.18 18.73 14.21
N LEU A 532 15.54 19.14 15.43
CA LEU A 532 14.98 20.33 16.05
C LEU A 532 15.38 21.61 15.30
N PHE A 533 16.62 21.70 14.84
CA PHE A 533 17.07 22.83 14.02
C PHE A 533 16.31 22.92 12.70
N LEU A 534 16.25 21.82 11.94
CA LEU A 534 15.52 21.78 10.67
C LEU A 534 14.04 22.12 10.86
N LYS A 535 13.41 21.65 11.94
CA LYS A 535 12.01 21.99 12.26
C LYS A 535 11.81 23.49 12.50
N LEU A 536 12.75 24.16 13.17
CA LEU A 536 12.68 25.61 13.39
C LEU A 536 12.92 26.37 12.08
N ALA A 537 13.98 26.02 11.37
CA ALA A 537 14.39 26.67 10.14
C ALA A 537 13.38 26.48 8.98
N CYS A 538 12.69 25.35 8.91
CA CYS A 538 11.60 25.15 7.93
C CYS A 538 10.34 25.94 8.30
N LYS A 539 10.11 26.22 9.58
CA LYS A 539 8.97 27.03 10.04
C LYS A 539 9.21 28.53 9.83
N ASP A 540 10.44 28.99 10.00
CA ASP A 540 10.81 30.41 9.92
C ASP A 540 12.22 30.57 9.31
N ASN A 541 12.28 30.47 7.99
CA ASN A 541 13.54 30.55 7.23
C ASN A 541 14.21 31.93 7.22
N LYS A 542 13.55 32.97 7.76
CA LYS A 542 14.09 34.34 7.82
C LYS A 542 14.96 34.57 9.07
N ASN A 543 14.89 33.67 10.04
CA ASN A 543 15.50 33.84 11.37
C ASN A 543 16.54 32.75 11.68
N ILE A 544 17.29 32.30 10.68
CA ILE A 544 18.26 31.20 10.82
C ILE A 544 19.29 31.46 11.93
N GLU A 545 19.90 32.65 12.00
CA GLU A 545 20.87 32.99 13.06
C GLU A 545 20.27 32.88 14.47
N LYS A 546 19.02 33.33 14.64
CA LYS A 546 18.29 33.20 15.90
C LYS A 546 18.05 31.73 16.24
N HIS A 547 17.65 30.91 15.26
CA HIS A 547 17.45 29.48 15.46
C HIS A 547 18.77 28.75 15.78
N LEU A 548 19.87 29.15 15.14
CA LEU A 548 21.21 28.61 15.43
C LEU A 548 21.62 28.90 16.88
N SER A 549 21.41 30.13 17.36
CA SER A 549 21.66 30.47 18.76
C SER A 549 20.78 29.67 19.73
N GLN A 550 19.49 29.48 19.40
CA GLN A 550 18.57 28.68 20.23
C GLN A 550 18.97 27.21 20.28
N ILE A 551 19.41 26.66 19.16
CA ILE A 551 19.85 25.26 19.06
C ILE A 551 21.19 25.05 19.73
N LYS A 552 22.13 26.00 19.64
CA LYS A 552 23.40 25.93 20.38
C LYS A 552 23.17 25.86 21.89
N GLU A 553 22.33 26.75 22.43
CA GLU A 553 21.99 26.72 23.85
C GLU A 553 21.32 25.39 24.26
N LEU A 554 20.45 24.86 23.38
CA LEU A 554 19.80 23.59 23.63
C LEU A 554 20.78 22.41 23.57
N HIS A 555 21.72 22.45 22.63
CA HIS A 555 22.77 21.45 22.43
C HIS A 555 23.71 21.41 23.63
N ASP A 556 24.18 22.56 24.11
CA ASP A 556 25.00 22.67 25.33
C ASP A 556 24.26 22.03 26.53
N LEU A 557 22.96 22.29 26.64
CA LEU A 557 22.10 21.71 27.67
C LEU A 557 21.92 20.18 27.49
N MET A 558 21.84 19.69 26.25
CA MET A 558 21.79 18.26 25.96
C MET A 558 23.10 17.56 26.32
N LEU A 559 24.25 18.14 25.99
CA LEU A 559 25.57 17.63 26.38
C LEU A 559 25.73 17.58 27.90
N ALA A 560 25.32 18.62 28.60
CA ALA A 560 25.32 18.65 30.07
C ALA A 560 24.40 17.59 30.70
N ASN A 561 23.51 16.98 29.93
CA ASN A 561 22.51 16.00 30.37
C ASN A 561 22.60 14.66 29.60
N GLN A 562 23.74 14.35 28.99
CA GLN A 562 23.88 13.20 28.09
C GLN A 562 23.45 11.87 28.73
N ASP A 563 23.76 11.65 30.02
CA ASP A 563 23.33 10.44 30.73
C ASP A 563 21.81 10.33 30.87
N THR A 564 21.13 11.45 31.05
CA THR A 564 19.67 11.52 31.09
C THR A 564 19.07 11.26 29.71
N LEU A 565 19.72 11.74 28.65
CA LEU A 565 19.31 11.48 27.27
C LEU A 565 19.37 10.00 26.90
N LYS A 566 20.16 9.18 27.60
CA LYS A 566 20.12 7.71 27.43
C LYS A 566 18.75 7.12 27.76
N ASN A 567 17.96 7.78 28.61
CA ASN A 567 16.60 7.37 28.97
C ASN A 567 15.54 7.80 27.96
N PHE A 568 15.89 8.63 26.97
CA PHE A 568 14.97 8.95 25.89
C PHE A 568 14.85 7.75 24.96
N THR A 569 13.61 7.39 24.65
CA THR A 569 13.31 6.26 23.77
C THR A 569 12.61 6.75 22.53
N PHE A 570 13.11 6.35 21.36
CA PHE A 570 12.33 6.45 20.14
C PHE A 570 11.26 5.38 20.18
N SER A 571 10.01 5.79 20.05
CA SER A 571 8.87 4.88 20.16
C SER A 571 7.79 5.25 19.17
N LYS A 572 6.91 4.29 18.89
CA LYS A 572 5.70 4.51 18.14
C LYS A 572 4.62 5.14 19.02
N ILE A 573 3.83 6.08 18.49
CA ILE A 573 2.59 6.50 19.15
C ILE A 573 1.61 5.31 19.16
N SER A 574 1.20 4.86 20.34
CA SER A 574 0.09 3.90 20.47
C SER A 574 -1.23 4.60 20.10
N LYS A 575 -2.09 3.88 19.36
CA LYS A 575 -3.41 4.16 18.75
C LYS A 575 -4.34 5.32 19.22
N SER A 576 -4.02 6.12 20.24
CA SER A 576 -4.94 7.07 20.88
C SER A 576 -5.25 8.35 20.08
N SER A 577 -4.53 8.67 19.00
CA SER A 577 -4.93 9.74 18.07
C SER A 577 -4.89 9.27 16.62
N LYS A 578 -6.07 9.15 15.98
CA LYS A 578 -6.22 8.68 14.59
C LYS A 578 -5.40 9.50 13.57
N GLU A 579 -4.94 10.70 13.93
CA GLU A 579 -4.21 11.62 13.05
C GLU A 579 -2.67 11.41 13.03
N ASN A 580 -2.07 10.83 14.08
CA ASN A 580 -0.60 10.66 14.19
C ASN A 580 -0.17 9.19 14.34
N ASN A 581 -1.06 8.25 14.04
CA ASN A 581 -0.77 6.84 14.25
C ASN A 581 0.36 6.40 13.32
N ASN A 582 1.51 6.10 13.95
CA ASN A 582 2.61 5.27 13.47
C ASN A 582 3.90 5.96 12.99
N LEU A 583 4.03 7.29 13.12
CA LEU A 583 5.33 7.96 12.90
C LEU A 583 6.32 7.70 14.05
N VAL A 584 7.62 7.74 13.74
CA VAL A 584 8.68 7.71 14.77
C VAL A 584 8.62 8.99 15.58
N ILE A 585 8.42 8.85 16.88
CA ILE A 585 8.50 9.97 17.81
C ILE A 585 9.57 9.75 18.86
N LEU A 586 10.16 10.85 19.31
CA LEU A 586 10.96 10.87 20.52
C LEU A 586 10.02 10.93 21.72
N THR A 587 10.13 9.95 22.63
CA THR A 587 9.41 9.99 23.90
C THR A 587 10.33 10.08 25.11
N PHE A 588 9.83 10.77 26.12
CA PHE A 588 10.40 10.84 27.45
C PHE A 588 9.28 10.63 28.46
N ASN A 589 9.39 9.62 29.34
CA ASN A 589 8.31 9.23 30.26
C ASN A 589 6.94 9.04 29.58
N LYS A 590 6.94 8.46 28.36
CA LYS A 590 5.75 8.27 27.49
C LYS A 590 5.13 9.56 26.93
N GLU A 591 5.67 10.74 27.20
CA GLU A 591 5.26 11.98 26.54
C GLU A 591 5.95 12.13 25.18
N ASN A 592 5.20 12.61 24.17
CA ASN A 592 5.76 12.96 22.86
C ASN A 592 6.54 14.29 22.95
N CYS A 593 7.86 14.20 22.93
CA CYS A 593 8.76 15.34 23.00
C CYS A 593 8.75 16.19 21.73
N LEU A 594 8.31 15.64 20.58
CA LEU A 594 8.32 16.37 19.31
C LEU A 594 7.30 17.51 19.26
N HIS A 595 6.30 17.52 20.16
CA HIS A 595 5.37 18.63 20.32
C HIS A 595 5.85 19.69 21.31
N TRP A 596 6.97 19.44 22.01
CA TRP A 596 7.52 20.43 22.91
C TRP A 596 8.12 21.57 22.09
N ASN A 597 7.78 22.80 22.47
CA ASN A 597 8.59 23.93 22.03
C ASN A 597 9.94 23.89 22.76
N ILE A 598 10.91 24.67 22.28
CA ILE A 598 12.27 24.71 22.84
C ILE A 598 12.24 24.99 24.36
N ASN A 599 11.36 25.88 24.82
CA ASN A 599 11.28 26.26 26.23
C ASN A 599 10.79 25.09 27.09
N LYS A 600 9.74 24.38 26.67
CA LYS A 600 9.27 23.16 27.36
C LYS A 600 10.37 22.09 27.34
N PHE A 601 11.10 21.96 26.23
CA PHE A 601 12.20 21.00 26.14
C PHE A 601 13.34 21.33 27.14
N LYS A 602 13.76 22.60 27.20
CA LYS A 602 14.71 23.10 28.20
C LYS A 602 14.22 22.89 29.63
N GLU A 603 12.96 23.21 29.91
CA GLU A 603 12.33 23.02 31.21
C GLU A 603 12.38 21.55 31.64
N MET A 604 12.00 20.64 30.75
CA MET A 604 11.94 19.21 31.03
C MET A 604 13.32 18.61 31.26
N ILE A 605 14.33 18.97 30.46
CA ILE A 605 15.71 18.52 30.72
C ILE A 605 16.26 19.12 32.03
N SER A 606 16.02 20.41 32.28
CA SER A 606 16.51 21.07 33.49
C SER A 606 15.93 20.47 34.78
N LYS A 607 14.66 20.05 34.76
CA LYS A 607 14.01 19.37 35.89
C LYS A 607 14.71 18.06 36.27
N LEU A 608 15.30 17.36 35.31
CA LEU A 608 15.92 16.04 35.53
C LEU A 608 17.23 16.14 36.32
N ASN A 609 17.98 17.22 36.13
CA ASN A 609 19.16 17.52 36.95
C ASN A 609 18.81 17.73 38.42
N THR A 610 17.66 18.36 38.71
CA THR A 610 17.25 18.62 40.10
C THR A 610 16.71 17.37 40.81
N SER A 611 16.14 16.40 40.09
CA SER A 611 15.64 15.14 40.67
C SER A 611 16.76 14.15 40.96
N ASN A 612 17.77 14.06 40.08
CA ASN A 612 18.91 13.15 40.29
C ASN A 612 19.87 13.67 41.38
N ALA A 613 20.01 14.99 41.52
CA ALA A 613 20.77 15.60 42.62
C ALA A 613 20.15 15.37 44.02
N ARG A 614 18.84 15.04 44.09
CA ARG A 614 18.13 14.78 45.35
C ARG A 614 18.07 13.30 45.75
N GLN A 615 18.58 12.38 44.92
CA GLN A 615 18.58 10.94 45.20
C GLN A 615 19.97 10.35 45.45
N LEU A 616 21.01 11.16 45.64
CA LEU A 616 22.24 10.66 46.30
C LEU A 616 21.98 10.56 47.81
N PRO A 617 21.94 9.35 48.41
CA PRO A 617 22.00 9.26 49.86
C PRO A 617 23.33 9.84 50.31
N SER A 618 23.31 10.71 51.32
CA SER A 618 24.52 11.15 52.00
C SER A 618 25.25 9.95 52.59
N LEU A 619 26.20 9.38 51.85
CA LEU A 619 27.14 8.39 52.34
C LEU A 619 28.19 9.13 53.15
N ASN A 620 27.83 9.46 54.40
CA ASN A 620 28.73 9.84 55.46
C ASN A 620 28.08 9.52 56.79
N THR A 621 28.23 8.26 57.21
CA THR A 621 28.59 7.78 58.57
C THR A 621 28.11 6.34 58.72
N LEU A 622 29.03 5.37 58.66
CA LEU A 622 29.16 4.28 59.65
C LEU A 622 30.20 3.24 59.19
N GLY A 623 31.29 3.17 59.95
CA GLY A 623 31.81 1.90 60.45
C GLY A 623 32.65 1.05 59.50
N LEU A 624 33.97 1.20 59.62
CA LEU A 624 34.95 0.14 59.40
C LEU A 624 34.47 -1.20 60.00
N ARG A 625 34.43 -2.25 59.19
CA ARG A 625 34.79 -3.60 59.62
C ARG A 625 35.31 -4.43 58.44
N GLU A 626 36.51 -4.95 58.65
CA GLU A 626 37.25 -5.87 57.80
C GLU A 626 36.49 -7.19 57.59
N GLY A 627 36.67 -7.85 56.44
CA GLY A 627 36.27 -9.25 56.31
C GLY A 627 36.12 -9.82 54.89
N SER A 628 37.21 -10.41 54.40
CA SER A 628 37.30 -11.64 53.58
C SER A 628 36.69 -11.75 52.16
N PHE A 629 37.60 -12.10 51.27
CA PHE A 629 37.50 -12.68 49.93
C PHE A 629 36.83 -14.09 49.87
N PHE A 630 36.39 -14.42 48.64
CA PHE A 630 36.13 -15.72 47.99
C PHE A 630 34.78 -16.45 48.19
N LYS A 631 34.00 -16.60 47.07
CA LYS A 631 33.72 -17.84 46.29
C LYS A 631 32.32 -17.87 45.64
N ASN A 632 32.34 -18.14 44.33
CA ASN A 632 31.51 -19.04 43.51
C ASN A 632 29.98 -19.12 43.67
N GLY A 633 29.31 -19.16 42.51
CA GLY A 633 28.26 -20.17 42.28
C GLY A 633 27.09 -19.72 41.41
N ASN A 634 27.06 -20.22 40.16
CA ASN A 634 25.83 -20.42 39.38
C ASN A 634 24.74 -21.10 40.24
N VAL A 635 23.46 -20.76 40.05
CA VAL A 635 22.34 -21.72 39.97
C VAL A 635 21.12 -21.05 39.31
N ILE A 636 20.61 -21.76 38.31
CA ILE A 636 19.31 -21.66 37.64
C ILE A 636 18.17 -21.85 38.66
N ASN A 637 17.10 -21.07 38.60
CA ASN A 637 15.79 -21.66 38.90
C ASN A 637 14.60 -20.98 38.22
N SER A 638 13.83 -21.86 37.60
CA SER A 638 12.51 -21.72 37.02
C SER A 638 11.39 -21.85 38.07
N ASN A 639 10.18 -21.46 37.65
CA ASN A 639 8.84 -21.82 38.14
C ASN A 639 8.19 -20.98 39.24
N SER A 640 7.06 -20.37 38.86
CA SER A 640 5.74 -20.42 39.53
C SER A 640 4.85 -19.38 38.82
N GLU A 641 3.56 -19.53 38.54
CA GLU A 641 2.57 -20.55 38.84
C GLU A 641 1.31 -20.21 38.00
N LYS A 642 0.53 -21.25 37.70
CA LYS A 642 -0.81 -21.17 37.10
C LYS A 642 -1.83 -20.80 38.18
N SER A 643 -2.84 -20.01 37.82
CA SER A 643 -4.13 -20.03 38.53
C SER A 643 -5.29 -20.02 37.52
N SER A 644 -5.97 -21.16 37.47
CA SER A 644 -7.26 -21.42 36.86
C SER A 644 -8.41 -20.93 37.76
N SER A 645 -9.51 -20.47 37.17
CA SER A 645 -10.83 -20.60 37.79
C SER A 645 -11.91 -20.84 36.74
N ASN A 646 -12.60 -21.96 36.90
CA ASN A 646 -13.77 -22.43 36.16
C ASN A 646 -14.99 -21.52 36.38
N PHE A 647 -15.87 -21.40 35.38
CA PHE A 647 -17.30 -21.18 35.61
C PHE A 647 -18.14 -21.96 34.59
N THR A 648 -19.24 -22.50 35.09
CA THR A 648 -20.08 -23.59 34.58
C THR A 648 -21.17 -23.15 33.59
N GLU A 649 -21.55 -24.08 32.70
CA GLU A 649 -22.79 -24.09 31.91
C GLU A 649 -24.07 -24.06 32.78
N ARG A 650 -25.11 -23.35 32.29
CA ARG A 650 -26.52 -23.82 32.26
C ARG A 650 -27.44 -22.93 31.40
N ASP A 651 -27.98 -23.58 30.37
CA ASP A 651 -29.29 -23.49 29.69
C ASP A 651 -30.15 -22.20 29.56
N ARG A 652 -30.49 -21.95 28.28
CA ARG A 652 -31.81 -21.66 27.64
C ARG A 652 -32.67 -20.47 28.09
N ASN A 653 -32.98 -19.58 27.13
CA ASN A 653 -34.34 -19.47 26.58
C ASN A 653 -34.43 -18.74 25.23
N LYS A 654 -35.28 -19.29 24.37
CA LYS A 654 -35.76 -18.77 23.08
C LYS A 654 -36.66 -17.54 23.29
N ILE A 655 -36.53 -16.53 22.43
CA ILE A 655 -37.63 -15.61 22.07
C ILE A 655 -37.58 -15.40 20.55
N ASN A 656 -38.68 -15.78 19.88
CA ASN A 656 -38.99 -15.45 18.49
C ASN A 656 -39.39 -13.99 18.37
N PHE A 657 -38.97 -13.30 17.31
CA PHE A 657 -39.64 -12.11 16.80
C PHE A 657 -39.82 -12.25 15.29
N GLU A 658 -41.05 -12.55 14.88
CA GLU A 658 -41.55 -12.31 13.53
C GLU A 658 -41.91 -10.82 13.42
N GLY A 659 -41.49 -10.18 12.33
CA GLY A 659 -41.81 -8.79 12.04
C GLY A 659 -41.78 -8.54 10.54
N ASN A 660 -42.97 -8.58 9.94
CA ASN A 660 -43.24 -8.19 8.55
C ASN A 660 -42.76 -6.76 8.25
N ASN A 661 -42.00 -6.58 7.17
CA ASN A 661 -41.87 -5.30 6.49
C ASN A 661 -42.07 -5.51 4.98
N GLN A 662 -43.27 -5.14 4.51
CA GLN A 662 -43.59 -4.99 3.10
C GLN A 662 -42.86 -3.76 2.54
N SER A 663 -42.02 -3.98 1.52
CA SER A 663 -41.39 -2.92 0.74
C SER A 663 -42.34 -2.45 -0.37
N LEU A 664 -42.76 -1.18 -0.29
CA LEU A 664 -43.30 -0.41 -1.40
C LEU A 664 -42.15 -0.06 -2.36
N ARG A 665 -42.06 -0.75 -3.50
CA ARG A 665 -41.30 -0.33 -4.68
C ARG A 665 -42.07 -0.66 -5.94
N THR A 666 -42.99 0.22 -6.32
CA THR A 666 -43.50 0.31 -7.68
C THR A 666 -43.81 1.77 -7.98
N HIS A 667 -43.12 2.28 -9.01
CA HIS A 667 -43.39 3.44 -9.87
C HIS A 667 -42.15 4.30 -10.04
N LEU A 668 -41.43 4.05 -11.15
CA LEU A 668 -40.89 5.02 -12.11
C LEU A 668 -39.84 4.29 -12.97
N SER A 669 -40.35 3.53 -13.93
CA SER A 669 -39.60 3.09 -15.10
C SER A 669 -40.10 3.86 -16.33
N SER A 670 -39.17 4.16 -17.23
CA SER A 670 -39.31 4.60 -18.62
C SER A 670 -39.86 6.01 -18.90
N SER A 671 -38.96 6.91 -19.33
CA SER A 671 -39.07 7.50 -20.67
C SER A 671 -37.72 8.10 -21.12
N THR A 672 -37.29 7.69 -22.31
CA THR A 672 -36.21 8.29 -23.09
C THR A 672 -36.76 9.48 -23.86
N GLY A 673 -36.26 10.68 -23.59
CA GLY A 673 -36.57 11.88 -24.36
C GLY A 673 -35.67 13.04 -23.95
N SER A 674 -34.99 13.66 -24.91
CA SER A 674 -34.09 14.81 -24.71
C SER A 674 -34.84 15.99 -24.07
N PRO A 675 -34.26 16.72 -23.09
CA PRO A 675 -34.95 17.84 -22.46
C PRO A 675 -34.91 19.08 -23.35
N SER A 676 -36.08 19.68 -23.58
CA SER A 676 -36.21 21.06 -24.04
C SER A 676 -36.12 22.05 -22.88
N ALA A 677 -35.85 23.32 -23.19
CA ALA A 677 -35.42 24.39 -22.28
C ALA A 677 -36.41 24.85 -21.17
N ASN A 678 -37.43 24.07 -20.79
CA ASN A 678 -38.40 24.42 -19.74
C ASN A 678 -38.27 23.59 -18.43
N GLY A 679 -37.14 22.90 -18.23
CA GLY A 679 -36.94 21.97 -17.10
C GLY A 679 -36.74 22.57 -15.69
N MET A 680 -36.71 23.90 -15.55
CA MET A 680 -36.35 24.55 -14.28
C MET A 680 -37.46 24.61 -13.23
N PHE A 681 -38.74 24.43 -13.61
CA PHE A 681 -39.87 24.60 -12.68
C PHE A 681 -40.19 23.36 -11.83
N ALA A 682 -39.96 22.15 -12.34
CA ALA A 682 -40.26 20.90 -11.64
C ALA A 682 -39.42 20.65 -10.35
N PRO A 683 -38.13 21.04 -10.25
CA PRO A 683 -37.31 20.74 -9.07
C PRO A 683 -37.68 21.53 -7.82
N LEU A 684 -38.08 22.81 -7.95
CA LEU A 684 -38.42 23.68 -6.81
C LEU A 684 -39.75 23.31 -6.16
N GLU A 685 -40.78 23.01 -6.97
CA GLU A 685 -42.07 22.51 -6.46
C GLU A 685 -41.91 21.13 -5.80
N THR A 686 -41.09 20.26 -6.38
CA THR A 686 -40.77 18.94 -5.81
C THR A 686 -40.01 19.05 -4.50
N LEU A 687 -38.99 19.91 -4.43
CA LEU A 687 -38.22 20.19 -3.21
C LEU A 687 -39.12 20.78 -2.12
N SER A 688 -39.97 21.74 -2.47
CA SER A 688 -40.88 22.35 -1.52
C SER A 688 -41.93 21.36 -1.01
N SER A 689 -42.48 20.50 -1.87
CA SER A 689 -43.46 19.47 -1.52
C SER A 689 -42.87 18.41 -0.58
N LEU A 690 -41.62 18.00 -0.82
CA LEU A 690 -40.91 17.05 0.03
C LEU A 690 -40.51 17.66 1.38
N LEU A 691 -40.10 18.92 1.41
CA LEU A 691 -39.88 19.67 2.66
C LEU A 691 -41.19 19.77 3.47
N ASP A 692 -42.32 20.10 2.84
CA ASP A 692 -43.62 20.17 3.51
C ASP A 692 -44.04 18.79 4.06
N LYS A 693 -43.85 17.72 3.28
CA LYS A 693 -44.13 16.34 3.71
C LYS A 693 -43.24 15.92 4.90
N HIS A 694 -41.96 16.28 4.89
CA HIS A 694 -41.01 15.98 5.96
C HIS A 694 -41.32 16.74 7.25
N ILE A 695 -41.60 18.06 7.14
CA ILE A 695 -41.96 18.92 8.27
C ILE A 695 -43.23 18.41 8.97
N ASN A 696 -44.20 17.92 8.19
CA ASN A 696 -45.46 17.41 8.74
C ASN A 696 -45.36 15.99 9.32
N SER A 697 -44.50 15.14 8.79
CA SER A 697 -44.32 13.76 9.29
C SER A 697 -43.43 13.67 10.53
N ASN A 698 -42.41 14.52 10.66
CA ASN A 698 -41.33 14.31 11.64
C ASN A 698 -41.20 15.40 12.71
N TYR A 699 -41.87 16.54 12.59
CA TYR A 699 -41.74 17.68 13.52
C TYR A 699 -43.02 18.01 14.28
N GLY A 700 -43.94 17.05 14.42
CA GLY A 700 -45.23 17.23 15.11
C GLY A 700 -45.12 17.78 16.54
N SER A 701 -44.03 17.49 17.25
CA SER A 701 -43.76 17.96 18.62
C SER A 701 -42.80 19.15 18.73
N HIS A 702 -42.16 19.58 17.64
CA HIS A 702 -41.08 20.59 17.66
C HIS A 702 -41.47 21.85 16.89
N LEU A 703 -42.38 22.62 17.50
CA LEU A 703 -43.05 23.78 16.89
C LEU A 703 -42.07 24.87 16.40
N ALA A 704 -40.93 25.06 17.08
CA ALA A 704 -39.94 26.08 16.74
C ALA A 704 -39.12 25.75 15.46
N GLU A 705 -38.73 24.48 15.29
CA GLU A 705 -37.97 24.01 14.13
C GLU A 705 -38.85 23.94 12.89
N LYS A 706 -40.08 23.43 13.06
CA LYS A 706 -41.14 23.46 12.05
C LYS A 706 -41.41 24.86 11.52
N LYS A 707 -41.46 25.88 12.40
CA LYS A 707 -41.69 27.28 12.00
C LYS A 707 -40.53 27.86 11.20
N LYS A 708 -39.28 27.53 11.53
CA LYS A 708 -38.10 27.99 10.79
C LYS A 708 -38.01 27.38 9.39
N LEU A 709 -38.18 26.06 9.28
CA LEU A 709 -38.18 25.37 7.99
C LEU A 709 -39.34 25.82 7.10
N ASN A 710 -40.56 25.95 7.63
CA ASN A 710 -41.70 26.48 6.86
C ASN A 710 -41.45 27.90 6.35
N THR A 711 -40.72 28.72 7.11
CA THR A 711 -40.38 30.10 6.70
C THR A 711 -39.40 30.08 5.52
N ILE A 712 -38.39 29.21 5.55
CA ILE A 712 -37.43 29.02 4.46
C ILE A 712 -38.13 28.47 3.21
N THR A 713 -38.95 27.42 3.37
CA THR A 713 -39.73 26.81 2.27
C THR A 713 -40.66 27.82 1.60
N ASN A 714 -41.38 28.61 2.38
CA ASN A 714 -42.28 29.64 1.84
C ASN A 714 -41.54 30.81 1.18
N HIS A 715 -40.30 31.07 1.58
CA HIS A 715 -39.45 32.07 0.93
C HIS A 715 -38.90 31.55 -0.39
N LEU A 716 -38.43 30.29 -0.44
CA LEU A 716 -37.99 29.63 -1.68
C LEU A 716 -39.11 29.53 -2.73
N LYS A 717 -40.35 29.27 -2.31
CA LYS A 717 -41.54 29.26 -3.19
C LYS A 717 -41.83 30.61 -3.87
N LYS A 718 -41.26 31.72 -3.38
CA LYS A 718 -41.49 33.08 -3.90
C LYS A 718 -40.39 33.59 -4.81
N LEU A 719 -39.26 32.88 -4.91
CA LEU A 719 -38.14 33.30 -5.75
C LEU A 719 -38.37 32.86 -7.20
N ASP A 720 -38.43 33.82 -8.12
CA ASP A 720 -38.43 33.54 -9.56
C ASP A 720 -36.99 33.51 -10.07
N LEU A 721 -36.44 32.30 -10.26
CA LEU A 721 -35.07 32.13 -10.71
C LEU A 721 -34.91 32.23 -12.24
N SER A 722 -36.00 32.39 -12.99
CA SER A 722 -35.97 32.39 -14.46
C SER A 722 -35.27 33.61 -15.06
N GLN A 723 -35.16 34.71 -14.30
CA GLN A 723 -34.55 35.96 -14.76
C GLN A 723 -33.17 36.26 -14.15
N GLY A 724 -32.64 35.37 -13.30
CA GLY A 724 -31.33 35.56 -12.66
C GLY A 724 -31.28 36.66 -11.58
N GLU A 725 -32.30 37.51 -11.48
CA GLU A 725 -32.37 38.64 -10.53
C GLU A 725 -32.45 38.21 -9.05
N HIS A 726 -32.85 36.96 -8.79
CA HIS A 726 -33.03 36.43 -7.43
C HIS A 726 -31.96 35.41 -7.00
N MET A 727 -30.86 35.24 -7.76
CA MET A 727 -29.86 34.22 -7.45
C MET A 727 -29.10 34.47 -6.14
N GLU A 728 -28.79 35.73 -5.83
CA GLU A 728 -28.08 36.07 -4.59
C GLU A 728 -28.98 35.84 -3.35
N GLU A 729 -30.28 36.12 -3.50
CA GLU A 729 -31.30 35.90 -2.47
C GLU A 729 -31.58 34.39 -2.26
N PHE A 730 -31.56 33.62 -3.36
CA PHE A 730 -31.58 32.16 -3.34
C PHE A 730 -30.36 31.57 -2.62
N GLU A 731 -29.15 32.04 -2.93
CA GLU A 731 -27.91 31.60 -2.28
C GLU A 731 -27.92 31.89 -0.77
N GLN A 732 -28.43 33.05 -0.35
CA GLN A 732 -28.56 33.36 1.07
C GLN A 732 -29.58 32.45 1.77
N CYS A 733 -30.70 32.15 1.13
CA CYS A 733 -31.69 31.23 1.68
C CYS A 733 -31.17 29.79 1.71
N TYR A 734 -30.38 29.40 0.71
CA TYR A 734 -29.67 28.13 0.63
C TYR A 734 -28.69 27.97 1.80
N ARG A 735 -27.80 28.95 2.02
CA ARG A 735 -26.83 28.91 3.12
C ARG A 735 -27.52 28.79 4.48
N LYS A 736 -28.61 29.54 4.69
CA LYS A 736 -29.41 29.46 5.93
C LYS A 736 -30.08 28.10 6.13
N ALA A 737 -30.63 27.50 5.06
CA ALA A 737 -31.23 26.17 5.11
C ALA A 737 -30.18 25.09 5.42
N TYR A 738 -29.03 25.18 4.75
CA TYR A 738 -27.91 24.26 4.90
C TYR A 738 -27.32 24.32 6.32
N ASP A 739 -27.01 25.51 6.83
CA ASP A 739 -26.46 25.66 8.19
C ASP A 739 -27.43 25.16 9.26
N HIS A 740 -28.73 25.34 9.03
CA HIS A 740 -29.75 24.82 9.92
C HIS A 740 -29.80 23.28 9.90
N LEU A 741 -29.81 22.67 8.71
CA LEU A 741 -29.79 21.20 8.56
C LEU A 741 -28.50 20.58 9.12
N LYS A 742 -27.34 21.19 8.86
CA LYS A 742 -26.04 20.77 9.40
C LYS A 742 -26.04 20.79 10.92
N THR A 743 -26.53 21.86 11.53
CA THR A 743 -26.66 21.98 12.99
C THR A 743 -27.59 20.89 13.55
N LEU A 744 -28.68 20.60 12.84
CA LEU A 744 -29.66 19.60 13.24
C LEU A 744 -29.09 18.18 13.17
N ILE A 745 -28.31 17.86 12.13
CA ILE A 745 -27.59 16.57 11.98
C ILE A 745 -26.55 16.39 13.09
N VAL A 746 -25.75 17.42 13.37
CA VAL A 746 -24.72 17.37 14.43
C VAL A 746 -25.36 17.24 15.82
N THR A 747 -26.53 17.85 16.03
CA THR A 747 -27.25 17.77 17.31
C THR A 747 -27.94 16.41 17.48
N ARG A 748 -28.50 15.84 16.40
CA ARG A 748 -29.21 14.55 16.43
C ARG A 748 -28.30 13.33 16.40
N SER A 749 -27.18 13.38 15.69
CA SER A 749 -26.14 12.31 15.74
C SER A 749 -25.57 12.12 17.15
N LYS A 750 -25.63 13.14 18.01
CA LYS A 750 -25.25 13.05 19.42
C LYS A 750 -26.36 12.49 20.32
N THR A 751 -27.59 12.35 19.85
CA THR A 751 -28.78 12.10 20.70
C THR A 751 -29.71 10.98 20.21
N SER A 752 -29.57 10.44 19.00
CA SER A 752 -30.49 9.45 18.40
C SER A 752 -29.76 8.22 17.84
N ASN A 753 -30.21 7.01 18.23
CA ASN A 753 -29.75 5.71 17.71
C ASN A 753 -30.64 5.16 16.56
N LYS A 754 -31.48 5.98 15.92
CA LYS A 754 -32.47 5.47 14.93
C LYS A 754 -32.02 5.64 13.47
N VAL A 755 -31.83 4.51 12.79
CA VAL A 755 -31.42 4.38 11.37
C VAL A 755 -32.38 5.09 10.39
N ASN A 756 -33.68 5.13 10.67
CA ASN A 756 -34.67 5.71 9.75
C ASN A 756 -34.59 7.24 9.57
N GLU A 757 -33.97 7.98 10.50
CA GLU A 757 -33.81 9.44 10.38
C GLU A 757 -32.64 9.82 9.45
N PHE A 758 -31.67 8.92 9.27
CA PHE A 758 -30.49 9.11 8.43
C PHE A 758 -30.78 8.96 6.93
N GLU A 759 -31.55 7.93 6.52
CA GLU A 759 -31.92 7.74 5.11
C GLU A 759 -32.74 8.91 4.55
N VAL A 760 -33.61 9.52 5.36
CA VAL A 760 -34.40 10.70 4.95
C VAL A 760 -33.52 11.95 4.81
N THR A 761 -32.51 12.09 5.65
CA THR A 761 -31.51 13.18 5.54
C THR A 761 -30.69 13.03 4.24
N LYS A 762 -30.36 11.80 3.87
CA LYS A 762 -29.67 11.45 2.62
C LYS A 762 -30.53 11.74 1.40
N ASP A 763 -31.83 11.46 1.43
CA ASP A 763 -32.77 11.78 0.34
C ASP A 763 -32.91 13.29 0.13
N ILE A 764 -33.02 14.06 1.23
CA ILE A 764 -33.06 15.54 1.16
C ILE A 764 -31.76 16.06 0.55
N LEU A 765 -30.60 15.61 1.02
CA LEU A 765 -29.31 16.03 0.49
C LEU A 765 -29.12 15.63 -0.98
N SER A 766 -29.53 14.42 -1.36
CA SER A 766 -29.45 13.94 -2.76
C SER A 766 -30.30 14.79 -3.70
N LEU A 767 -31.49 15.19 -3.28
CA LEU A 767 -32.35 16.07 -4.06
C LEU A 767 -31.84 17.52 -4.09
N PHE A 768 -31.24 17.99 -2.99
CA PHE A 768 -30.55 19.28 -2.95
C PHE A 768 -29.35 19.32 -3.92
N PHE A 769 -28.62 18.21 -4.07
CA PHE A 769 -27.53 18.10 -5.03
C PHE A 769 -28.01 18.05 -6.47
N SER A 770 -29.15 17.42 -6.77
CA SER A 770 -29.69 17.40 -8.13
C SER A 770 -30.19 18.77 -8.59
N VAL A 771 -30.65 19.63 -7.68
CA VAL A 771 -30.97 21.04 -8.00
C VAL A 771 -29.69 21.83 -8.33
N LEU A 772 -28.60 21.61 -7.59
CA LEU A 772 -27.29 22.24 -7.86
C LEU A 772 -26.64 21.75 -9.15
N GLU A 773 -26.87 20.49 -9.54
CA GLU A 773 -26.37 19.94 -10.81
C GLU A 773 -27.02 20.59 -12.04
N ASN A 774 -28.13 21.30 -11.87
CA ASN A 774 -28.82 22.00 -12.95
C ASN A 774 -28.57 23.52 -12.97
N THR A 775 -27.73 24.06 -12.10
CA THR A 775 -27.37 25.49 -12.04
C THR A 775 -25.89 25.72 -12.39
N ASP A 776 -25.57 25.73 -13.68
CA ASP A 776 -24.19 25.73 -14.25
C ASP A 776 -23.38 27.04 -14.09
N ARG A 777 -23.75 27.96 -13.17
CA ARG A 777 -23.22 29.34 -13.20
C ARG A 777 -22.33 29.80 -12.05
N ASN A 778 -21.94 28.98 -11.06
CA ASN A 778 -21.08 29.49 -9.98
C ASN A 778 -19.95 28.54 -9.50
N HIS A 779 -18.70 28.96 -9.73
CA HIS A 779 -17.47 28.25 -9.34
C HIS A 779 -17.31 28.07 -7.82
N GLU A 780 -17.90 28.96 -7.02
CA GLU A 780 -17.79 28.93 -5.56
C GLU A 780 -18.69 27.83 -4.93
N LEU A 781 -19.86 27.59 -5.52
CA LEU A 781 -20.77 26.50 -5.15
C LEU A 781 -20.18 25.11 -5.49
N MET A 782 -19.43 24.99 -6.58
CA MET A 782 -18.68 23.76 -6.92
C MET A 782 -17.56 23.46 -5.90
N ARG A 783 -16.97 24.49 -5.27
CA ARG A 783 -15.95 24.35 -4.23
C ARG A 783 -16.56 23.90 -2.90
N GLU A 784 -17.69 24.48 -2.53
CA GLU A 784 -18.47 24.02 -1.36
C GLU A 784 -19.02 22.60 -1.57
N ARG A 785 -19.43 22.22 -2.80
CA ARG A 785 -19.84 20.85 -3.18
C ARG A 785 -18.81 19.79 -2.84
N SER A 786 -17.53 20.04 -3.11
CA SER A 786 -16.43 19.12 -2.80
C SER A 786 -16.23 18.96 -1.29
N ASN A 787 -16.22 20.07 -0.55
CA ASN A 787 -16.10 20.07 0.90
C ASN A 787 -17.27 19.34 1.59
N ILE A 788 -18.49 19.47 1.04
CA ILE A 788 -19.70 18.87 1.61
C ILE A 788 -19.75 17.36 1.33
N LYS A 789 -19.45 16.89 0.11
CA LYS A 789 -19.37 15.45 -0.19
C LYS A 789 -18.38 14.73 0.73
N THR A 790 -17.26 15.37 1.04
CA THR A 790 -16.27 14.83 1.98
C THR A 790 -16.80 14.80 3.41
N LEU A 791 -17.49 15.84 3.89
CA LEU A 791 -18.07 15.87 5.24
C LEU A 791 -19.19 14.83 5.47
N THR A 792 -20.13 14.66 4.52
CA THR A 792 -21.22 13.67 4.67
C THR A 792 -20.74 12.24 4.59
N TYR A 793 -19.73 11.94 3.77
CA TYR A 793 -19.17 10.59 3.70
C TYR A 793 -18.49 10.18 5.02
N TYR A 794 -17.74 11.11 5.63
CA TYR A 794 -17.01 10.88 6.88
C TYR A 794 -17.92 10.74 8.13
N ASP A 795 -19.05 11.45 8.17
CA ASP A 795 -19.97 11.38 9.32
C ASP A 795 -20.92 10.17 9.23
N ILE A 796 -21.20 9.65 8.02
CA ILE A 796 -21.97 8.41 7.81
C ILE A 796 -21.16 7.18 8.26
N GLU A 797 -19.86 7.11 7.94
CA GLU A 797 -18.99 6.01 8.40
C GLU A 797 -18.82 5.96 9.93
N LYS A 798 -18.87 7.11 10.62
CA LYS A 798 -18.77 7.16 12.10
C LYS A 798 -19.94 6.52 12.82
N VAL A 799 -21.14 6.52 12.22
CA VAL A 799 -22.37 6.03 12.86
C VAL A 799 -22.61 4.54 12.59
N GLN A 800 -22.01 3.98 11.53
CA GLN A 800 -22.15 2.56 11.17
C GLN A 800 -21.13 1.63 11.84
N GLN A 801 -20.17 2.13 12.62
CA GLN A 801 -19.26 1.28 13.40
C GLN A 801 -19.87 0.95 14.78
N PRO A 802 -20.17 -0.32 15.09
CA PRO A 802 -20.57 -0.70 16.43
C PRO A 802 -19.37 -0.57 17.38
N SER A 803 -19.50 0.28 18.41
CA SER A 803 -18.54 0.34 19.51
C SER A 803 -18.68 -0.91 20.38
N PHE A 804 -17.83 -1.91 20.18
CA PHE A 804 -17.64 -2.98 21.16
C PHE A 804 -16.49 -2.59 22.08
N THR A 805 -16.84 -2.18 23.30
CA THR A 805 -15.92 -2.13 24.45
C THR A 805 -15.80 -3.53 25.03
N SER A 806 -14.58 -4.07 25.06
CA SER A 806 -14.20 -5.21 25.93
C SER A 806 -13.95 -4.73 27.35
#